data_AF-A0A4Z1NZQ2-F1
#
_entry.id   AF-A0A4Z1NZQ2-F1
#
_cell.length_a   1.000
_cell.length_b   1.000
_cell.length_c   1.000
_cell.angle_alpha   90.00
_cell.angle_beta   90.00
_cell.angle_gamma   90.00
#
_symmetry.space_group_name_H-M   'P 1'
#
loop_
_entity.id
_entity.type
_entity.pdbx_description
1 polymer ?
#
loop_
_entity_poly.entity_id
_entity_poly.type
_entity_poly.pdbx_seq_one_letter_code
_entity_poly.pdbx_strand_id
1 'polypeptide(L)'
;MSYFNSQFLSSSPIGSFYSLQTQEDVEPEQQPLIASSSPSLRPSTAFLDSRHRDQPSETSRNSTPVFQQYYHSQDESSCLDIIVEKIKDSKVAGFLDNFAVECEPGLTNTQLMLTNHDLKPVEPERRQWGAWSFTGLWIADSFNISTWMISSSMITSAGLSWWQSWLCVWIGYSISGLFVCLTGRIGAKYHIGFSVVTRSSFGIWGSLWPVFNRAVMACVWYGVQASIGGTCVKLMIRSIWSSYEDLPNTMPTSSGTNTRDFVAFLLFWIGSLPAIWLPVHKVRHLFTVKAFIVPVAGVAFFIWAIAKAHGLGPIVQQPSTATGPDLRWAIIRGVMSSIGNFAALIVNNPDFSRFARKPSDALWSQMFTIPIGFAFTSIIGIFVSSSSNVIYGKPVWNPLDLLDAFLEEGDTPTRFGVFIIAASFTLAQLGTNIAANSISAGTDMTAIAPRFLTIRRGGYICATIGLLICPWNLLQGDNQFMTYISAYSVFLSSVAGVIVCDYYLVRKGYIQVEDLYSGRRSGPYFFSYGFHWRAYAAYVAGILINIPGFLGACGWKVPKSADFIYNFNFFGGFTVSALMYWTLCRVSPIPACSNEWLEVETDGSTADREHDVENTSDTAREERVGKTLIGRENLGRKAGPVIA
;
A
#
# COMPACT_ATOMS: atom_id res chain seq x y z
N MET A 1 -2.67 5.05 -25.77
CA MET A 1 -4.06 4.88 -25.29
C MET A 1 -5.02 5.85 -26.01
N SER A 2 -5.25 5.70 -27.32
CA SER A 2 -6.13 6.63 -28.08
C SER A 2 -7.53 6.07 -28.40
N TYR A 3 -7.87 4.87 -27.91
CA TYR A 3 -9.13 4.18 -28.26
C TYR A 3 -10.20 4.15 -27.16
N PHE A 4 -9.93 4.73 -25.98
CA PHE A 4 -10.89 4.79 -24.86
C PHE A 4 -11.56 6.17 -24.67
N ASN A 5 -11.08 7.23 -25.33
CA ASN A 5 -11.67 8.58 -25.21
C ASN A 5 -12.82 8.86 -26.19
N SER A 6 -13.05 8.03 -27.21
CA SER A 6 -13.98 8.35 -28.30
C SER A 6 -15.46 8.05 -28.03
N GLN A 7 -15.81 7.30 -26.98
CA GLN A 7 -17.22 6.95 -26.69
C GLN A 7 -17.88 7.76 -25.56
N PHE A 8 -17.14 8.61 -24.84
CA PHE A 8 -17.71 9.44 -23.77
C PHE A 8 -18.20 10.84 -24.22
N LEU A 9 -18.07 11.18 -25.50
CA LEU A 9 -18.45 12.50 -26.04
C LEU A 9 -19.61 12.48 -27.06
N SER A 10 -20.19 11.31 -27.38
CA SER A 10 -21.22 11.17 -28.42
C SER A 10 -22.63 10.92 -27.88
N SER A 11 -23.13 11.79 -26.99
CA SER A 11 -24.54 11.75 -26.55
C SER A 11 -25.07 13.09 -25.99
N SER A 12 -25.20 14.10 -26.86
CA SER A 12 -26.16 15.20 -26.69
C SER A 12 -26.54 15.78 -28.05
N PRO A 13 -27.84 15.86 -28.40
CA PRO A 13 -28.26 16.40 -29.68
C PRO A 13 -28.50 17.91 -29.58
N ILE A 14 -27.91 18.67 -30.50
CA ILE A 14 -28.43 19.91 -31.12
C ILE A 14 -27.45 20.23 -32.25
N GLY A 15 -27.96 20.33 -33.48
CA GLY A 15 -27.16 20.75 -34.62
C GLY A 15 -27.42 22.22 -34.95
N SER A 16 -26.41 22.90 -35.49
CA SER A 16 -26.64 23.74 -36.67
C SER A 16 -25.35 23.97 -37.45
N PHE A 17 -25.53 24.26 -38.74
CA PHE A 17 -24.51 24.53 -39.75
C PHE A 17 -23.63 25.75 -39.39
N TYR A 18 -22.35 25.72 -39.80
CA TYR A 18 -21.87 26.52 -40.94
C TYR A 18 -20.47 26.08 -41.41
N SER A 19 -20.21 26.23 -42.70
CA SER A 19 -18.98 25.86 -43.43
C SER A 19 -18.09 27.08 -43.72
N LEU A 20 -16.78 26.86 -43.92
CA LEU A 20 -15.79 27.51 -44.85
C LEU A 20 -14.40 26.91 -44.50
N GLN A 21 -13.58 26.31 -45.39
CA GLN A 21 -12.74 26.88 -46.48
C GLN A 21 -11.67 27.88 -45.98
N THR A 22 -10.37 27.88 -46.39
CA THR A 22 -9.49 26.97 -47.18
C THR A 22 -8.00 27.43 -47.04
N GLN A 23 -7.06 26.78 -47.77
CA GLN A 23 -5.61 27.10 -47.97
C GLN A 23 -4.66 26.53 -46.90
N GLU A 24 -3.69 25.64 -47.15
CA GLU A 24 -2.70 25.45 -48.26
C GLU A 24 -1.66 26.56 -48.43
N ASP A 25 -0.39 26.21 -48.17
CA ASP A 25 0.77 26.62 -48.97
C ASP A 25 1.93 25.62 -48.76
N VAL A 26 2.88 25.58 -49.72
CA VAL A 26 3.78 24.43 -49.99
C VAL A 26 5.28 24.78 -49.87
N GLU A 27 6.08 23.74 -49.55
CA GLU A 27 7.54 23.47 -49.72
C GLU A 27 8.38 24.28 -50.76
N PRO A 28 9.76 24.26 -50.75
CA PRO A 28 10.58 23.04 -50.63
C PRO A 28 12.01 23.07 -49.99
N GLU A 29 12.40 21.89 -49.48
CA GLU A 29 13.61 21.07 -49.76
C GLU A 29 15.03 21.68 -49.98
N GLN A 30 16.07 21.11 -49.30
CA GLN A 30 17.35 20.68 -49.93
C GLN A 30 18.32 19.89 -48.99
N GLN A 31 18.94 18.82 -49.51
CA GLN A 31 20.11 18.06 -48.98
C GLN A 31 21.13 17.80 -50.10
N PRO A 32 22.46 17.73 -49.79
CA PRO A 32 23.26 16.49 -49.99
C PRO A 32 24.33 16.28 -48.86
N LEU A 33 24.73 15.10 -48.36
CA LEU A 33 25.33 13.83 -48.90
C LEU A 33 26.88 13.77 -48.96
N ILE A 34 27.45 12.63 -48.50
CA ILE A 34 28.80 12.04 -48.81
C ILE A 34 30.01 12.77 -48.12
N ALA A 35 31.11 12.17 -47.58
CA ALA A 35 31.70 10.79 -47.59
C ALA A 35 32.40 10.35 -46.25
N SER A 36 33.25 9.30 -46.34
CA SER A 36 34.03 8.51 -45.36
C SER A 36 35.51 8.91 -45.10
N SER A 37 36.14 8.46 -43.99
CA SER A 37 37.40 7.64 -44.01
C SER A 37 37.87 7.14 -42.61
N SER A 38 38.61 6.03 -42.57
CA SER A 38 39.47 5.57 -41.45
C SER A 38 40.88 5.30 -42.01
N PRO A 39 41.97 5.23 -41.19
CA PRO A 39 42.39 3.91 -40.67
C PRO A 39 43.23 3.85 -39.36
N SER A 40 43.25 2.65 -38.77
CA SER A 40 44.29 1.94 -37.97
C SER A 40 45.44 2.67 -37.22
N LEU A 41 45.74 2.21 -35.98
CA LEU A 41 47.00 1.50 -35.62
C LEU A 41 47.00 0.92 -34.16
N ARG A 42 47.70 -0.22 -33.97
CA ARG A 42 48.11 -0.86 -32.68
C ARG A 42 49.65 -1.05 -32.72
N PRO A 43 50.36 -1.08 -31.58
CA PRO A 43 50.72 -2.34 -30.87
C PRO A 43 50.54 -2.21 -29.34
N SER A 44 50.20 -3.23 -28.54
CA SER A 44 50.87 -4.52 -28.25
C SER A 44 52.22 -4.42 -27.51
N THR A 45 52.19 -4.59 -26.18
CA THR A 45 53.16 -5.41 -25.41
C THR A 45 52.48 -5.97 -24.17
N ALA A 46 52.87 -7.19 -23.78
CA ALA A 46 52.49 -7.85 -22.53
C ALA A 46 53.75 -8.17 -21.74
N PHE A 47 53.68 -8.13 -20.40
CA PHE A 47 54.65 -8.82 -19.54
C PHE A 47 53.96 -9.30 -18.26
N LEU A 48 54.29 -10.53 -17.85
CA LEU A 48 53.88 -11.10 -16.57
C LEU A 48 54.77 -10.56 -15.45
N ASP A 49 54.22 -10.43 -14.23
CA ASP A 49 54.97 -10.82 -13.03
C ASP A 49 54.02 -11.43 -11.98
N SER A 50 54.52 -12.46 -11.33
CA SER A 50 53.85 -13.30 -10.34
C SER A 50 54.11 -12.77 -8.93
N ARG A 51 53.07 -12.67 -8.08
CA ARG A 51 53.25 -12.68 -6.62
C ARG A 51 52.20 -13.54 -5.92
N HIS A 52 52.67 -14.68 -5.41
CA HIS A 52 52.04 -15.34 -4.28
C HIS A 52 51.93 -14.36 -3.11
N ARG A 53 50.80 -14.41 -2.38
CA ARG A 53 50.76 -13.97 -0.98
C ARG A 53 49.63 -14.68 -0.23
N ASP A 54 50.03 -15.75 0.45
CA ASP A 54 49.62 -16.17 1.80
C ASP A 54 48.17 -15.91 2.24
N GLN A 55 47.40 -17.00 2.34
CA GLN A 55 46.23 -17.08 3.22
C GLN A 55 46.70 -17.21 4.69
N PRO A 56 46.14 -16.43 5.63
CA PRO A 56 46.05 -16.83 7.02
C PRO A 56 44.80 -17.70 7.22
N SER A 57 44.98 -18.90 7.77
CA SER A 57 43.88 -19.74 8.22
C SER A 57 43.33 -19.25 9.57
N GLU A 58 42.15 -18.64 9.57
CA GLU A 58 41.38 -18.42 10.81
C GLU A 58 40.13 -19.28 10.85
N THR A 59 40.14 -20.25 11.77
CA THR A 59 38.96 -21.04 12.15
C THR A 59 38.01 -20.18 12.98
N SER A 60 37.08 -19.48 12.33
CA SER A 60 35.90 -18.92 13.00
C SER A 60 34.72 -19.89 12.87
N ARG A 61 34.07 -20.20 14.00
CA ARG A 61 32.82 -20.97 14.02
C ARG A 61 31.67 -20.09 13.55
N ASN A 62 31.47 -19.99 12.23
CA ASN A 62 30.21 -19.51 11.69
C ASN A 62 29.14 -20.59 11.87
N SER A 63 28.29 -20.43 12.88
CA SER A 63 27.02 -21.13 12.99
C SER A 63 26.07 -20.61 11.92
N THR A 64 26.06 -21.25 10.76
CA THR A 64 25.08 -21.03 9.70
C THR A 64 23.66 -21.26 10.26
N PRO A 65 22.68 -20.37 10.03
CA PRO A 65 21.30 -20.63 10.40
C PRO A 65 20.77 -21.87 9.69
N VAL A 66 20.02 -22.72 10.40
CA VAL A 66 19.57 -24.06 9.95
C VAL A 66 18.64 -24.03 8.72
N PHE A 67 18.22 -22.84 8.26
CA PHE A 67 17.37 -22.64 7.08
C PHE A 67 18.01 -23.03 5.73
N GLN A 68 19.29 -23.39 5.70
CA GLN A 68 20.12 -23.32 4.49
C GLN A 68 20.36 -24.67 3.78
N GLN A 69 19.67 -25.77 4.15
CA GLN A 69 20.09 -27.12 3.72
C GLN A 69 19.03 -28.07 3.11
N TYR A 70 17.80 -27.61 2.86
CA TYR A 70 16.74 -28.46 2.23
C TYR A 70 15.96 -27.76 1.11
N TYR A 71 16.57 -27.57 -0.07
CA TYR A 71 15.90 -27.00 -1.26
C TYR A 71 16.17 -27.75 -2.58
N HIS A 72 16.17 -29.08 -2.57
CA HIS A 72 16.20 -29.88 -3.81
C HIS A 72 15.20 -31.07 -3.77
N SER A 73 13.99 -30.85 -4.29
CA SER A 73 13.07 -31.93 -4.69
C SER A 73 12.82 -31.86 -6.21
N GLN A 74 13.00 -32.97 -6.92
CA GLN A 74 12.98 -33.02 -8.39
C GLN A 74 11.58 -32.81 -9.03
N ASP A 75 10.51 -32.74 -8.24
CA ASP A 75 9.11 -32.71 -8.71
C ASP A 75 8.56 -31.34 -9.12
N GLU A 76 9.32 -30.24 -9.01
CA GLU A 76 8.86 -28.89 -9.38
C GLU A 76 8.99 -28.56 -10.89
N SER A 77 8.85 -29.56 -11.78
CA SER A 77 8.80 -29.34 -13.22
C SER A 77 7.42 -28.86 -13.68
N SER A 78 7.33 -27.59 -14.06
CA SER A 78 6.11 -26.93 -14.52
C SER A 78 6.05 -26.86 -16.05
N CYS A 79 4.85 -26.64 -16.61
CA CYS A 79 4.70 -26.34 -18.04
C CYS A 79 5.44 -25.06 -18.45
N LEU A 80 5.69 -24.17 -17.49
CA LEU A 80 6.54 -22.98 -17.66
C LEU A 80 8.01 -23.34 -17.93
N ASP A 81 8.55 -24.40 -17.32
CA ASP A 81 9.93 -24.83 -17.58
C ASP A 81 10.09 -25.27 -19.04
N ILE A 82 9.12 -26.01 -19.59
CA ILE A 82 9.11 -26.45 -21.01
C ILE A 82 9.04 -25.26 -21.98
N ILE A 83 8.30 -24.20 -21.63
CA ILE A 83 8.19 -22.98 -22.46
C ILE A 83 9.47 -22.15 -22.37
N VAL A 84 10.05 -22.00 -21.17
CA VAL A 84 11.29 -21.24 -20.94
C VAL A 84 12.52 -21.98 -21.48
N GLU A 85 12.54 -23.31 -21.45
CA GLU A 85 13.61 -24.13 -22.04
C GLU A 85 13.67 -23.98 -23.56
N LYS A 86 12.53 -23.78 -24.24
CA LYS A 86 12.49 -23.37 -25.65
C LYS A 86 12.94 -21.93 -25.92
N ILE A 87 13.10 -21.10 -24.88
CA ILE A 87 13.53 -19.70 -24.98
C ILE A 87 14.99 -19.52 -24.51
N LYS A 88 15.55 -20.48 -23.76
CA LYS A 88 16.90 -20.45 -23.16
C LYS A 88 18.02 -20.06 -24.13
N ASP A 89 17.97 -20.54 -25.38
CA ASP A 89 19.00 -20.28 -26.40
C ASP A 89 18.77 -18.97 -27.20
N SER A 90 17.77 -18.17 -26.83
CA SER A 90 17.50 -16.88 -27.47
C SER A 90 18.42 -15.78 -26.93
N LYS A 91 18.88 -14.88 -27.82
CA LYS A 91 19.52 -13.61 -27.43
C LYS A 91 18.67 -12.78 -26.46
N VAL A 92 17.34 -12.98 -26.47
CA VAL A 92 16.40 -12.34 -25.53
C VAL A 92 16.55 -12.89 -24.11
N ALA A 93 16.82 -14.19 -23.92
CA ALA A 93 17.02 -14.78 -22.59
C ALA A 93 18.28 -14.20 -21.91
N GLY A 94 19.42 -14.19 -22.62
CA GLY A 94 20.65 -13.56 -22.11
C GLY A 94 20.53 -12.05 -21.87
N PHE A 95 19.67 -11.34 -22.61
CA PHE A 95 19.36 -9.94 -22.30
C PHE A 95 18.52 -9.79 -21.03
N LEU A 96 17.50 -10.64 -20.84
CA LEU A 96 16.65 -10.64 -19.64
C LEU A 96 17.42 -11.03 -18.37
N ASP A 97 18.41 -11.92 -18.47
CA ASP A 97 19.26 -12.29 -17.33
C ASP A 97 20.12 -11.14 -16.82
N ASN A 98 20.51 -10.18 -17.66
CA ASN A 98 21.17 -8.94 -17.20
C ASN A 98 20.27 -8.06 -16.31
N PHE A 99 18.95 -8.25 -16.38
CA PHE A 99 17.97 -7.58 -15.51
C PHE A 99 17.49 -8.48 -14.37
N ALA A 100 17.96 -9.72 -14.27
CA ALA A 100 17.61 -10.59 -13.14
C ALA A 100 18.09 -9.98 -11.81
N VAL A 101 17.39 -10.33 -10.74
CA VAL A 101 17.81 -10.08 -9.36
C VAL A 101 18.69 -11.26 -8.93
N GLU A 102 19.68 -11.00 -8.07
CA GLU A 102 20.47 -12.06 -7.45
C GLU A 102 19.54 -13.04 -6.71
N CYS A 103 19.65 -14.32 -7.04
CA CYS A 103 18.84 -15.41 -6.50
C CYS A 103 19.77 -16.57 -6.11
N GLU A 104 19.28 -17.44 -5.23
CA GLU A 104 20.05 -18.60 -4.78
C GLU A 104 20.30 -19.58 -5.94
N PRO A 105 21.51 -20.15 -6.06
CA PRO A 105 21.84 -21.06 -7.15
C PRO A 105 21.06 -22.37 -7.04
N GLY A 106 20.48 -22.82 -8.16
CA GLY A 106 19.77 -24.11 -8.23
C GLY A 106 18.24 -24.04 -8.06
N LEU A 107 17.66 -22.84 -7.91
CA LEU A 107 16.21 -22.66 -7.87
C LEU A 107 15.54 -22.99 -9.22
N THR A 108 14.34 -23.58 -9.18
CA THR A 108 13.49 -23.85 -10.36
C THR A 108 12.93 -22.54 -10.95
N ASN A 109 12.48 -22.51 -12.22
CA ASN A 109 11.83 -21.30 -12.75
C ASN A 109 10.55 -20.95 -11.96
N THR A 110 9.87 -21.97 -11.41
CA THR A 110 8.73 -21.79 -10.52
C THR A 110 9.13 -21.07 -9.23
N GLN A 111 10.21 -21.50 -8.57
CA GLN A 111 10.75 -20.83 -7.38
C GLN A 111 11.24 -19.41 -7.68
N LEU A 112 11.96 -19.19 -8.79
CA LEU A 112 12.39 -17.85 -9.25
C LEU A 112 11.22 -16.87 -9.49
N MET A 113 9.98 -17.39 -9.64
CA MET A 113 8.75 -16.60 -9.75
C MET A 113 7.96 -16.49 -8.44
N LEU A 114 8.50 -16.98 -7.31
CA LEU A 114 7.88 -16.94 -5.98
C LEU A 114 8.80 -16.38 -4.89
N THR A 115 10.11 -16.56 -5.01
CA THR A 115 11.14 -16.17 -4.03
C THR A 115 11.96 -14.96 -4.49
N ASN A 116 12.23 -14.04 -3.57
CA ASN A 116 13.18 -12.94 -3.72
C ASN A 116 13.60 -12.49 -2.31
N HIS A 117 14.81 -11.96 -2.13
CA HIS A 117 15.31 -11.39 -0.86
C HIS A 117 14.35 -10.37 -0.20
N ASP A 118 13.59 -9.62 -0.99
CA ASP A 118 12.62 -8.63 -0.51
C ASP A 118 11.23 -9.23 -0.19
N LEU A 119 10.95 -10.47 -0.62
CA LEU A 119 9.70 -11.20 -0.39
C LEU A 119 9.77 -12.21 0.74
N LYS A 120 10.92 -12.87 0.94
CA LYS A 120 11.11 -13.91 1.97
C LYS A 120 10.80 -13.35 3.38
N PRO A 121 10.49 -14.21 4.37
CA PRO A 121 10.24 -13.76 5.74
C PRO A 121 11.41 -12.93 6.26
N VAL A 122 11.12 -11.82 6.92
CA VAL A 122 12.16 -10.88 7.40
C VAL A 122 13.03 -11.56 8.46
N GLU A 123 14.35 -11.51 8.27
CA GLU A 123 15.34 -12.09 9.17
C GLU A 123 15.41 -11.34 10.52
N PRO A 124 15.73 -12.02 11.64
CA PRO A 124 15.76 -11.40 12.97
C PRO A 124 16.58 -10.11 13.07
N GLU A 125 17.72 -9.97 12.37
CA GLU A 125 18.54 -8.74 12.44
C GLU A 125 17.85 -7.53 11.78
N ARG A 126 16.90 -7.77 10.86
CA ARG A 126 16.12 -6.75 10.15
C ARG A 126 14.79 -6.41 10.84
N ARG A 127 14.34 -7.22 11.82
CA ARG A 127 13.13 -6.98 12.65
C ARG A 127 13.37 -5.89 13.69
N GLN A 128 13.77 -4.69 13.26
CA GLN A 128 14.23 -3.61 14.16
C GLN A 128 13.14 -2.63 14.59
N TRP A 129 11.87 -2.82 14.23
CA TRP A 129 10.80 -1.87 14.53
C TRP A 129 10.21 -2.13 15.91
N GLY A 130 10.26 -1.10 16.77
CA GLY A 130 9.58 -1.08 18.06
C GLY A 130 8.28 -0.27 18.04
N ALA A 131 7.56 -0.24 19.16
CA ALA A 131 6.33 0.54 19.28
C ALA A 131 6.48 2.01 18.81
N TRP A 132 7.57 2.68 19.20
CA TRP A 132 7.89 4.05 18.76
C TRP A 132 8.19 4.18 17.26
N SER A 133 8.61 3.12 16.57
CA SER A 133 8.75 3.13 15.10
C SER A 133 7.39 3.18 14.42
N PHE A 134 6.40 2.44 14.92
CA PHE A 134 5.01 2.49 14.45
C PHE A 134 4.31 3.79 14.85
N THR A 135 4.53 4.31 16.06
CA THR A 135 4.03 5.64 16.43
C THR A 135 4.64 6.74 15.55
N GLY A 136 5.94 6.68 15.27
CA GLY A 136 6.60 7.59 14.33
C GLY A 136 6.04 7.47 12.90
N LEU A 137 5.78 6.25 12.42
CA LEU A 137 5.11 6.00 11.12
C LEU A 137 3.73 6.67 11.08
N TRP A 138 2.88 6.47 12.09
CA TRP A 138 1.50 6.96 12.05
C TRP A 138 1.33 8.44 12.39
N ILE A 139 2.21 9.05 13.20
CA ILE A 139 2.29 10.52 13.33
C ILE A 139 2.76 11.13 12.02
N ALA A 140 3.76 10.52 11.37
CA ALA A 140 4.18 10.96 10.05
C ALA A 140 2.99 10.85 9.06
N ASP A 141 2.35 9.69 8.95
CA ASP A 141 1.26 9.49 8.00
C ASP A 141 0.06 10.40 8.27
N SER A 142 -0.34 10.61 9.54
CA SER A 142 -1.49 11.46 9.87
C SER A 142 -1.34 12.90 9.43
N PHE A 143 -0.15 13.47 9.62
CA PHE A 143 0.19 14.83 9.19
C PHE A 143 0.50 14.85 7.69
N ASN A 144 -0.56 14.79 6.90
CA ASN A 144 -0.56 15.00 5.46
C ASN A 144 -1.75 15.90 5.06
N ILE A 145 -1.69 16.49 3.86
CA ILE A 145 -2.69 17.48 3.41
C ILE A 145 -4.01 16.82 2.96
N SER A 146 -3.97 15.57 2.50
CA SER A 146 -5.19 14.81 2.16
C SER A 146 -6.07 14.59 3.39
N THR A 147 -5.49 14.25 4.55
CA THR A 147 -6.19 14.15 5.85
C THR A 147 -6.90 15.45 6.20
N TRP A 148 -6.22 16.58 6.00
CA TRP A 148 -6.76 17.92 6.26
C TRP A 148 -8.04 18.16 5.45
N MET A 149 -7.96 17.96 4.13
CA MET A 149 -9.06 18.16 3.18
C MET A 149 -10.25 17.21 3.40
N ILE A 150 -10.03 16.03 3.95
CA ILE A 150 -11.12 15.08 4.30
C ILE A 150 -12.06 15.70 5.34
N SER A 151 -11.52 16.28 6.41
CA SER A 151 -12.35 16.90 7.46
C SER A 151 -13.10 18.14 6.95
N SER A 152 -12.50 18.88 6.02
CA SER A 152 -13.10 20.00 5.31
C SER A 152 -14.29 19.57 4.45
N SER A 153 -14.15 18.50 3.66
CA SER A 153 -15.20 18.03 2.75
C SER A 153 -16.47 17.54 3.47
N MET A 154 -16.32 17.03 4.70
CA MET A 154 -17.46 16.70 5.56
C MET A 154 -18.29 17.92 5.96
N ILE A 155 -17.65 19.09 6.11
CA ILE A 155 -18.33 20.34 6.48
C ILE A 155 -18.96 20.97 5.23
N THR A 156 -18.22 21.08 4.13
CA THR A 156 -18.72 21.72 2.89
C THR A 156 -19.76 20.88 2.16
N SER A 157 -19.42 19.63 1.87
CA SER A 157 -20.17 18.79 0.93
C SER A 157 -21.20 17.91 1.63
N ALA A 158 -20.97 17.54 2.89
CA ALA A 158 -21.93 16.79 3.71
C ALA A 158 -22.70 17.66 4.72
N GLY A 159 -22.35 18.95 4.87
CA GLY A 159 -23.11 19.90 5.70
C GLY A 159 -23.00 19.69 7.21
N LEU A 160 -21.99 18.95 7.69
CA LEU A 160 -21.79 18.67 9.11
C LEU A 160 -21.23 19.89 9.85
N SER A 161 -21.56 20.02 11.14
CA SER A 161 -20.85 20.98 12.00
C SER A 161 -19.40 20.54 12.25
N TRP A 162 -18.57 21.48 12.73
CA TRP A 162 -17.15 21.22 13.03
C TRP A 162 -16.95 20.02 13.97
N TRP A 163 -17.76 19.90 15.02
CA TRP A 163 -17.64 18.83 16.02
C TRP A 163 -18.19 17.50 15.50
N GLN A 164 -19.17 17.53 14.60
CA GLN A 164 -19.69 16.33 13.93
C GLN A 164 -18.64 15.76 12.96
N SER A 165 -18.01 16.62 12.15
CA SER A 165 -16.88 16.24 11.29
C SER A 165 -15.75 15.64 12.11
N TRP A 166 -15.34 16.30 13.21
CA TRP A 166 -14.28 15.80 14.08
C TRP A 166 -14.64 14.46 14.77
N LEU A 167 -15.90 14.27 15.17
CA LEU A 167 -16.38 12.98 15.71
C LEU A 167 -16.38 11.88 14.63
N CYS A 168 -16.75 12.19 13.39
CA CYS A 168 -16.67 11.26 12.27
C CYS A 168 -15.23 10.80 11.99
N VAL A 169 -14.26 11.73 12.08
CA VAL A 169 -12.83 11.44 12.01
C VAL A 169 -12.41 10.47 13.13
N TRP A 170 -12.73 10.78 14.40
CA TRP A 170 -12.42 9.89 15.53
C TRP A 170 -12.96 8.46 15.33
N ILE A 171 -14.23 8.33 14.96
CA ILE A 171 -14.88 7.02 14.76
C ILE A 171 -14.26 6.29 13.56
N GLY A 172 -14.15 6.95 12.41
CA GLY A 172 -13.65 6.34 11.18
C GLY A 172 -12.18 5.90 11.25
N TYR A 173 -11.31 6.70 11.88
CA TYR A 173 -9.91 6.31 12.07
C TYR A 173 -9.70 5.32 13.23
N SER A 174 -10.58 5.29 14.24
CA SER A 174 -10.58 4.20 15.24
C SER A 174 -10.93 2.85 14.61
N ILE A 175 -11.97 2.82 13.76
CA ILE A 175 -12.35 1.65 12.97
C ILE A 175 -11.22 1.24 12.02
N SER A 176 -10.61 2.20 11.34
CA SER A 176 -9.48 1.95 10.45
C SER A 176 -8.28 1.36 11.22
N GLY A 177 -7.98 1.89 12.41
CA GLY A 177 -6.97 1.35 13.32
C GLY A 177 -7.22 -0.11 13.72
N LEU A 178 -8.48 -0.48 14.01
CA LEU A 178 -8.84 -1.89 14.25
C LEU A 178 -8.49 -2.77 13.04
N PHE A 179 -8.89 -2.39 11.83
CA PHE A 179 -8.60 -3.16 10.62
C PHE A 179 -7.10 -3.22 10.28
N VAL A 180 -6.37 -2.12 10.42
CA VAL A 180 -4.90 -2.03 10.29
C VAL A 180 -4.22 -2.99 11.29
N CYS A 181 -4.72 -3.10 12.51
CA CYS A 181 -4.20 -4.02 13.51
C CYS A 181 -4.53 -5.50 13.21
N LEU A 182 -5.70 -5.79 12.64
CA LEU A 182 -6.09 -7.15 12.24
C LEU A 182 -5.17 -7.70 11.15
N THR A 183 -4.95 -6.96 10.07
CA THR A 183 -4.01 -7.36 9.00
C THR A 183 -2.57 -7.29 9.50
N GLY A 184 -2.22 -6.25 10.25
CA GLY A 184 -0.90 -6.02 10.81
C GLY A 184 -0.41 -7.15 11.71
N ARG A 185 -1.30 -7.87 12.42
CA ARG A 185 -0.92 -9.04 13.22
C ARG A 185 -0.26 -10.13 12.38
N ILE A 186 -0.80 -10.40 11.18
CA ILE A 186 -0.32 -11.46 10.29
C ILE A 186 1.15 -11.20 9.94
N GLY A 187 1.45 -10.00 9.44
CA GLY A 187 2.82 -9.59 9.14
C GLY A 187 3.73 -9.59 10.37
N ALA A 188 3.25 -9.13 11.53
CA ALA A 188 4.07 -9.03 12.74
C ALA A 188 4.34 -10.37 13.46
N LYS A 189 3.59 -11.43 13.14
CA LYS A 189 3.79 -12.79 13.69
C LYS A 189 4.54 -13.71 12.71
N TYR A 190 4.27 -13.59 11.41
CA TYR A 190 4.86 -14.44 10.37
C TYR A 190 5.95 -13.76 9.53
N HIS A 191 6.24 -12.48 9.79
CA HIS A 191 7.29 -11.69 9.13
C HIS A 191 7.21 -11.63 7.59
N ILE A 192 6.01 -11.80 7.03
CA ILE A 192 5.69 -11.76 5.59
C ILE A 192 4.88 -10.51 5.21
N GLY A 193 5.08 -10.02 3.98
CA GLY A 193 4.37 -8.85 3.43
C GLY A 193 2.98 -9.20 2.86
N PHE A 194 2.18 -8.18 2.52
CA PHE A 194 0.79 -8.35 2.07
C PHE A 194 0.69 -9.27 0.86
N SER A 195 1.61 -9.13 -0.08
CA SER A 195 1.67 -9.91 -1.31
C SER A 195 1.94 -11.41 -1.12
N VAL A 196 2.57 -11.79 0.00
CA VAL A 196 2.75 -13.19 0.41
C VAL A 196 1.57 -13.66 1.26
N VAL A 197 1.04 -12.81 2.15
CA VAL A 197 -0.21 -13.12 2.90
C VAL A 197 -1.36 -13.47 1.96
N THR A 198 -1.53 -12.75 0.84
CA THR A 198 -2.56 -13.06 -0.15
C THR A 198 -2.44 -14.45 -0.78
N ARG A 199 -1.26 -15.10 -0.76
CA ARG A 199 -1.09 -16.47 -1.26
C ARG A 199 -1.83 -17.50 -0.42
N SER A 200 -1.99 -17.28 0.90
CA SER A 200 -2.73 -18.23 1.76
C SER A 200 -4.21 -18.29 1.40
N SER A 201 -4.79 -17.13 1.06
CA SER A 201 -6.24 -17.01 0.83
C SER A 201 -6.63 -17.15 -0.64
N PHE A 202 -5.89 -16.51 -1.57
CA PHE A 202 -6.22 -16.53 -3.01
C PHE A 202 -5.48 -17.61 -3.82
N GLY A 203 -4.48 -18.26 -3.22
CA GLY A 203 -3.61 -19.25 -3.86
C GLY A 203 -2.33 -18.65 -4.45
N ILE A 204 -1.34 -19.52 -4.72
CA ILE A 204 0.02 -19.14 -5.16
C ILE A 204 0.02 -18.21 -6.39
N TRP A 205 -0.78 -18.52 -7.42
CA TRP A 205 -0.89 -17.69 -8.63
C TRP A 205 -2.09 -16.75 -8.57
N GLY A 206 -3.16 -17.14 -7.87
CA GLY A 206 -4.35 -16.29 -7.66
C GLY A 206 -4.08 -15.03 -6.84
N SER A 207 -3.04 -15.00 -6.00
CA SER A 207 -2.67 -13.79 -5.26
C SER A 207 -2.15 -12.66 -6.15
N LEU A 208 -1.74 -12.92 -7.39
CA LEU A 208 -1.27 -11.89 -8.32
C LEU A 208 -2.36 -10.84 -8.61
N TRP A 209 -3.65 -11.21 -8.56
CA TRP A 209 -4.75 -10.28 -8.78
C TRP A 209 -4.90 -9.20 -7.68
N PRO A 210 -5.07 -9.53 -6.38
CA PRO A 210 -5.13 -8.51 -5.33
C PRO A 210 -3.85 -7.69 -5.22
N VAL A 211 -2.68 -8.29 -5.48
CA VAL A 211 -1.38 -7.60 -5.49
C VAL A 211 -1.27 -6.61 -6.65
N PHE A 212 -1.64 -7.01 -7.88
CA PHE A 212 -1.67 -6.09 -9.04
C PHE A 212 -2.59 -4.89 -8.80
N ASN A 213 -3.79 -5.14 -8.28
CA ASN A 213 -4.74 -4.09 -7.93
C ASN A 213 -4.10 -3.11 -6.92
N ARG A 214 -3.54 -3.61 -5.81
CA ARG A 214 -2.90 -2.75 -4.79
C ARG A 214 -1.71 -1.95 -5.34
N ALA A 215 -0.91 -2.53 -6.24
CA ALA A 215 0.20 -1.86 -6.91
C ALA A 215 -0.27 -0.70 -7.80
N VAL A 216 -1.33 -0.90 -8.60
CA VAL A 216 -1.89 0.15 -9.48
C VAL A 216 -2.31 1.37 -8.64
N MET A 217 -3.01 1.15 -7.53
CA MET A 217 -3.44 2.28 -6.70
C MET A 217 -2.33 2.92 -5.87
N ALA A 218 -1.27 2.19 -5.53
CA ALA A 218 -0.06 2.81 -5.02
C ALA A 218 0.52 3.81 -6.03
N CYS A 219 0.52 3.49 -7.33
CA CYS A 219 1.01 4.39 -8.38
C CYS A 219 0.09 5.61 -8.56
N VAL A 220 -1.24 5.43 -8.49
CA VAL A 220 -2.21 6.53 -8.56
C VAL A 220 -2.04 7.49 -7.39
N TRP A 221 -2.02 6.98 -6.16
CA TRP A 221 -1.77 7.78 -4.97
C TRP A 221 -0.37 8.41 -4.96
N TYR A 222 0.63 7.75 -5.56
CA TYR A 222 1.96 8.35 -5.70
C TYR A 222 1.92 9.62 -6.54
N GLY A 223 1.26 9.58 -7.70
CA GLY A 223 1.08 10.75 -8.55
C GLY A 223 0.32 11.87 -7.82
N VAL A 224 -0.78 11.55 -7.14
CA VAL A 224 -1.58 12.53 -6.39
C VAL A 224 -0.77 13.20 -5.27
N GLN A 225 -0.07 12.43 -4.44
CA GLN A 225 0.75 13.01 -3.37
C GLN A 225 1.95 13.80 -3.92
N ALA A 226 2.51 13.40 -5.07
CA ALA A 226 3.52 14.18 -5.77
C ALA A 226 2.96 15.50 -6.33
N SER A 227 1.71 15.52 -6.83
CA SER A 227 1.02 16.75 -7.27
C SER A 227 0.85 17.74 -6.13
N ILE A 228 0.39 17.27 -4.96
CA ILE A 228 0.22 18.13 -3.77
C ILE A 228 1.59 18.60 -3.23
N GLY A 229 2.61 17.72 -3.25
CA GLY A 229 3.99 18.10 -2.94
C GLY A 229 4.55 19.15 -3.90
N GLY A 230 4.17 19.11 -5.18
CA GLY A 230 4.45 20.15 -6.16
C GLY A 230 3.90 21.51 -5.76
N THR A 231 2.66 21.58 -5.28
CA THR A 231 2.07 22.82 -4.77
C THR A 231 2.83 23.36 -3.54
N CYS A 232 3.32 22.49 -2.65
CA CYS A 232 4.22 22.92 -1.57
C CYS A 232 5.52 23.54 -2.11
N VAL A 233 6.13 22.95 -3.15
CA VAL A 233 7.32 23.50 -3.82
C VAL A 233 7.02 24.82 -4.53
N LYS A 234 5.84 24.99 -5.14
CA LYS A 234 5.41 26.28 -5.72
C LYS A 234 5.41 27.39 -4.67
N LEU A 235 4.82 27.14 -3.50
CA LEU A 235 4.80 28.09 -2.39
C LEU A 235 6.21 28.47 -1.94
N MET A 236 7.10 27.48 -1.80
CA MET A 236 8.51 27.73 -1.47
C MET A 236 9.20 28.63 -2.51
N ILE A 237 8.94 28.42 -3.80
CA ILE A 237 9.50 29.23 -4.89
C ILE A 237 8.93 30.66 -4.84
N ARG A 238 7.61 30.84 -4.74
CA ARG A 238 6.96 32.17 -4.62
C ARG A 238 7.42 32.96 -3.39
N SER A 239 7.61 32.27 -2.26
CA SER A 239 8.19 32.85 -1.05
C SER A 239 9.57 33.48 -1.26
N ILE A 240 10.41 32.92 -2.14
CA ILE A 240 11.73 33.48 -2.46
C ILE A 240 11.62 34.48 -3.61
N TRP A 241 10.96 34.10 -4.71
CA TRP A 241 10.80 34.89 -5.93
C TRP A 241 9.31 35.06 -6.28
N SER A 242 8.74 36.23 -5.96
CA SER A 242 7.36 36.56 -6.32
C SER A 242 7.13 36.56 -7.84
N SER A 243 8.16 36.91 -8.62
CA SER A 243 8.14 36.88 -10.09
C SER A 243 7.95 35.50 -10.72
N TYR A 244 7.91 34.43 -9.92
CA TYR A 244 7.47 33.12 -10.40
C TYR A 244 6.00 33.13 -10.86
N GLU A 245 5.18 34.03 -10.32
CA GLU A 245 3.79 34.22 -10.75
C GLU A 245 3.67 34.95 -12.09
N ASP A 246 4.75 35.59 -12.56
CA ASP A 246 4.80 36.23 -13.89
C ASP A 246 5.25 35.24 -14.99
N LEU A 247 5.65 34.02 -14.64
CA LEU A 247 6.17 33.04 -15.60
C LEU A 247 5.13 32.76 -16.70
N PRO A 248 5.45 32.98 -17.99
CA PRO A 248 4.50 32.75 -19.08
C PRO A 248 4.10 31.27 -19.17
N ASN A 249 2.81 31.00 -19.34
CA ASN A 249 2.35 29.64 -19.57
C ASN A 249 2.64 29.20 -21.01
N THR A 250 3.52 28.22 -21.15
CA THR A 250 3.91 27.57 -22.41
C THR A 250 3.13 26.28 -22.69
N MET A 251 2.35 25.78 -21.72
CA MET A 251 1.57 24.54 -21.85
C MET A 251 0.18 24.80 -22.44
N PRO A 252 -0.34 23.93 -23.33
CA PRO A 252 -1.67 24.09 -23.90
C PRO A 252 -2.75 23.91 -22.83
N THR A 253 -3.86 24.64 -22.95
CA THR A 253 -4.99 24.60 -22.01
C THR A 253 -5.57 23.18 -21.82
N SER A 254 -5.47 22.32 -22.83
CA SER A 254 -5.87 20.91 -22.78
C SER A 254 -4.99 20.01 -21.90
N SER A 255 -3.85 20.50 -21.41
CA SER A 255 -2.95 19.73 -20.54
C SER A 255 -3.45 19.58 -19.09
N GLY A 256 -4.43 20.40 -18.69
CA GLY A 256 -4.99 20.41 -17.34
C GLY A 256 -4.09 21.00 -16.25
N THR A 257 -2.97 21.62 -16.65
CA THR A 257 -2.03 22.31 -15.76
C THR A 257 -1.43 23.51 -16.49
N ASN A 258 -0.60 24.28 -15.80
CA ASN A 258 0.21 25.35 -16.39
C ASN A 258 1.71 25.09 -16.14
N THR A 259 2.57 25.83 -16.82
CA THR A 259 4.03 25.69 -16.71
C THR A 259 4.56 25.84 -15.27
N ARG A 260 3.98 26.72 -14.44
CA ARG A 260 4.43 26.95 -13.06
C ARG A 260 4.16 25.73 -12.19
N ASP A 261 2.91 25.27 -12.19
CA ASP A 261 2.50 24.10 -11.40
C ASP A 261 3.22 22.83 -11.87
N PHE A 262 3.39 22.64 -13.18
CA PHE A 262 4.12 21.50 -13.72
C PHE A 262 5.62 21.51 -13.36
N VAL A 263 6.30 22.66 -13.41
CA VAL A 263 7.70 22.78 -13.00
C VAL A 263 7.87 22.51 -11.50
N ALA A 264 7.01 23.07 -10.65
CA ALA A 264 7.06 22.83 -9.20
C ALA A 264 6.78 21.36 -8.84
N PHE A 265 5.81 20.72 -9.52
CA PHE A 265 5.57 19.29 -9.45
C PHE A 265 6.79 18.46 -9.90
N LEU A 266 7.42 18.80 -11.02
CA LEU A 266 8.58 18.07 -11.52
C LEU A 266 9.78 18.19 -10.56
N LEU A 267 9.99 19.36 -9.95
CA LEU A 267 11.00 19.57 -8.92
C LEU A 267 10.73 18.70 -7.67
N PHE A 268 9.49 18.63 -7.20
CA PHE A 268 9.11 17.70 -6.11
C PHE A 268 9.36 16.24 -6.52
N TRP A 269 8.93 15.85 -7.72
CA TRP A 269 9.07 14.49 -8.24
C TRP A 269 10.54 14.07 -8.29
N ILE A 270 11.40 14.87 -8.93
CA ILE A 270 12.86 14.65 -8.97
C ILE A 270 13.44 14.59 -7.55
N GLY A 271 13.09 15.54 -6.69
CA GLY A 271 13.55 15.61 -5.30
C GLY A 271 13.13 14.41 -4.43
N SER A 272 12.08 13.69 -4.82
CA SER A 272 11.63 12.49 -4.11
C SER A 272 12.36 11.20 -4.52
N LEU A 273 12.96 11.16 -5.72
CA LEU A 273 13.63 9.96 -6.25
C LEU A 273 14.80 9.43 -5.38
N PRO A 274 15.64 10.26 -4.73
CA PRO A 274 16.67 9.77 -3.83
C PRO A 274 16.12 9.06 -2.59
N ALA A 275 14.95 9.47 -2.09
CA ALA A 275 14.34 8.85 -0.91
C ALA A 275 13.84 7.42 -1.17
N ILE A 276 13.46 7.10 -2.41
CA ILE A 276 13.06 5.75 -2.86
C ILE A 276 14.23 4.75 -2.75
N TRP A 277 15.48 5.21 -2.87
CA TRP A 277 16.67 4.36 -2.78
C TRP A 277 16.90 3.76 -1.39
N LEU A 278 16.36 4.40 -0.34
CA LEU A 278 16.62 4.03 1.04
C LEU A 278 15.97 2.67 1.40
N PRO A 279 16.71 1.71 1.97
CA PRO A 279 16.13 0.44 2.42
C PRO A 279 15.04 0.64 3.47
N VAL A 280 13.91 -0.06 3.35
CA VAL A 280 12.71 0.08 4.21
C VAL A 280 13.03 0.12 5.72
N HIS A 281 13.94 -0.74 6.18
CA HIS A 281 14.36 -0.79 7.60
C HIS A 281 15.07 0.49 8.09
N LYS A 282 15.66 1.29 7.20
CA LYS A 282 16.26 2.61 7.49
C LYS A 282 15.28 3.77 7.32
N VAL A 283 14.21 3.62 6.53
CA VAL A 283 13.22 4.69 6.30
C VAL A 283 12.52 5.14 7.59
N ARG A 284 12.51 4.30 8.64
CA ARG A 284 12.06 4.69 10.00
C ARG A 284 12.63 6.04 10.49
N HIS A 285 13.87 6.38 10.12
CA HIS A 285 14.51 7.63 10.52
C HIS A 285 13.90 8.86 9.82
N LEU A 286 13.49 8.72 8.55
CA LEU A 286 12.73 9.75 7.83
C LEU A 286 11.39 10.01 8.53
N PHE A 287 10.70 8.95 8.95
CA PHE A 287 9.44 9.06 9.69
C PHE A 287 9.64 9.70 11.07
N THR A 288 10.71 9.36 11.80
CA THR A 288 11.07 10.03 13.06
C THR A 288 11.27 11.53 12.87
N VAL A 289 12.08 11.96 11.88
CA VAL A 289 12.32 13.39 11.61
C VAL A 289 11.02 14.10 11.23
N LYS A 290 10.21 13.49 10.34
CA LYS A 290 8.91 14.02 9.93
C LYS A 290 7.95 14.18 11.11
N ALA A 291 7.90 13.19 12.02
CA ALA A 291 7.03 13.18 13.20
C ALA A 291 7.37 14.25 14.25
N PHE A 292 8.53 14.91 14.17
CA PHE A 292 8.84 16.10 14.97
C PHE A 292 8.60 17.41 14.20
N ILE A 293 9.09 17.51 12.96
CA ILE A 293 9.06 18.78 12.20
C ILE A 293 7.64 19.15 11.77
N VAL A 294 6.88 18.20 11.20
CA VAL A 294 5.60 18.52 10.56
C VAL A 294 4.51 18.86 11.57
N PRO A 295 4.36 18.17 12.73
CA PRO A 295 3.41 18.58 13.75
C PRO A 295 3.67 19.99 14.29
N VAL A 296 4.94 20.36 14.50
CA VAL A 296 5.32 21.71 14.93
C VAL A 296 4.94 22.75 13.88
N ALA A 297 5.20 22.50 12.60
CA ALA A 297 4.79 23.40 11.52
C ALA A 297 3.27 23.53 11.38
N GLY A 298 2.53 22.41 11.53
CA GLY A 298 1.06 22.42 11.51
C GLY A 298 0.46 23.22 12.68
N VAL A 299 1.00 23.07 13.89
CA VAL A 299 0.59 23.86 15.07
C VAL A 299 0.99 25.32 14.93
N ALA A 300 2.17 25.63 14.38
CA ALA A 300 2.58 27.01 14.11
C ALA A 300 1.66 27.69 13.10
N PHE A 301 1.28 27.01 12.01
CA PHE A 301 0.33 27.53 11.03
C PHE A 301 -1.08 27.71 11.63
N PHE A 302 -1.53 26.78 12.47
CA PHE A 302 -2.77 26.90 13.24
C PHE A 302 -2.80 28.14 14.13
N ILE A 303 -1.76 28.37 14.93
CA ILE A 303 -1.63 29.55 15.79
C ILE A 303 -1.60 30.83 14.95
N TRP A 304 -0.88 30.83 13.83
CA TRP A 304 -0.78 31.99 12.94
C TRP A 304 -2.14 32.37 12.31
N ALA A 305 -2.87 31.37 11.78
CA ALA A 305 -4.19 31.58 11.20
C ALA A 305 -5.19 32.14 12.23
N ILE A 306 -5.20 31.61 13.46
CA ILE A 306 -6.05 32.10 14.55
C ILE A 306 -5.66 33.52 14.97
N ALA A 307 -4.37 33.83 15.06
CA ALA A 307 -3.90 35.16 15.40
C ALA A 307 -4.32 36.20 14.35
N LYS A 308 -4.19 35.87 13.04
CA LYS A 308 -4.63 36.73 11.93
C LYS A 308 -6.15 36.89 11.84
N ALA A 309 -6.91 35.88 12.27
CA ALA A 309 -8.38 35.91 12.37
C ALA A 309 -8.92 36.48 13.70
N HIS A 310 -8.04 36.89 14.63
CA HIS A 310 -8.39 37.31 16.00
C HIS A 310 -9.29 36.31 16.76
N GLY A 311 -9.19 35.01 16.45
CA GLY A 311 -9.99 33.96 17.07
C GLY A 311 -10.13 32.69 16.21
N LEU A 312 -10.93 31.74 16.70
CA LEU A 312 -11.19 30.45 16.04
C LEU A 312 -12.09 30.53 14.80
N GLY A 313 -12.49 31.74 14.38
CA GLY A 313 -13.45 31.98 13.31
C GLY A 313 -14.88 31.49 13.60
N PRO A 314 -15.82 31.71 12.66
CA PRO A 314 -17.24 31.50 12.88
C PRO A 314 -17.65 30.02 12.91
N ILE A 315 -16.83 29.08 12.42
CA ILE A 315 -17.22 27.66 12.29
C ILE A 315 -17.64 27.06 13.63
N VAL A 316 -17.05 27.54 14.73
CA VAL A 316 -17.30 27.03 16.09
C VAL A 316 -18.76 27.22 16.50
N GLN A 317 -19.39 28.29 15.98
CA GLN A 317 -20.79 28.66 16.25
C GLN A 317 -21.74 28.26 15.12
N GLN A 318 -21.22 27.81 13.96
CA GLN A 318 -22.06 27.39 12.84
C GLN A 318 -22.73 26.03 13.14
N PRO A 319 -24.07 25.95 13.13
CA PRO A 319 -24.77 24.67 13.20
C PRO A 319 -24.59 23.88 11.90
N SER A 320 -24.91 22.59 11.95
CA SER A 320 -24.99 21.76 10.75
C SER A 320 -26.07 22.30 9.80
N THR A 321 -25.75 22.38 8.51
CA THR A 321 -26.71 22.72 7.45
C THR A 321 -27.56 21.51 7.07
N ALA A 322 -27.01 20.29 7.22
CA ALA A 322 -27.76 19.05 7.11
C ALA A 322 -28.68 18.87 8.33
N THR A 323 -29.94 18.45 8.10
CA THR A 323 -30.92 18.24 9.17
C THR A 323 -31.66 16.91 9.00
N GLY A 324 -32.36 16.46 10.05
CA GLY A 324 -33.25 15.30 9.97
C GLY A 324 -32.54 14.00 9.50
N PRO A 325 -33.12 13.24 8.55
CA PRO A 325 -32.49 12.04 7.99
C PRO A 325 -31.17 12.32 7.26
N ASP A 326 -31.04 13.45 6.58
CA ASP A 326 -29.87 13.76 5.76
C ASP A 326 -28.61 13.97 6.60
N LEU A 327 -28.76 14.55 7.80
CA LEU A 327 -27.70 14.63 8.80
C LEU A 327 -27.18 13.24 9.22
N ARG A 328 -28.07 12.26 9.39
CA ARG A 328 -27.67 10.89 9.78
C ARG A 328 -26.84 10.23 8.67
N TRP A 329 -27.26 10.39 7.42
CA TRP A 329 -26.52 9.91 6.26
C TRP A 329 -25.21 10.68 6.01
N ALA A 330 -25.18 11.97 6.30
CA ALA A 330 -23.96 12.79 6.26
C ALA A 330 -22.91 12.31 7.27
N ILE A 331 -23.32 11.99 8.51
CA ILE A 331 -22.44 11.40 9.54
C ILE A 331 -21.90 10.04 9.07
N ILE A 332 -22.74 9.17 8.52
CA ILE A 332 -22.31 7.87 7.97
C ILE A 332 -21.27 8.07 6.85
N ARG A 333 -21.55 8.95 5.88
CA ARG A 333 -20.59 9.28 4.80
C ARG A 333 -19.28 9.88 5.33
N GLY A 334 -19.33 10.70 6.38
CA GLY A 334 -18.14 11.25 7.03
C GLY A 334 -17.25 10.16 7.63
N VAL A 335 -17.82 9.26 8.44
CA VAL A 335 -17.10 8.10 8.99
C VAL A 335 -16.50 7.23 7.88
N MET A 336 -17.27 6.98 6.83
CA MET A 336 -16.88 6.13 5.71
C MET A 336 -15.84 6.78 4.78
N SER A 337 -15.78 8.11 4.70
CA SER A 337 -14.72 8.84 3.99
C SER A 337 -13.36 8.60 4.64
N SER A 338 -13.27 8.66 5.98
CA SER A 338 -12.06 8.33 6.74
C SER A 338 -11.63 6.86 6.53
N ILE A 339 -12.57 5.92 6.51
CA ILE A 339 -12.28 4.49 6.27
C ILE A 339 -11.84 4.26 4.82
N GLY A 340 -12.48 4.92 3.84
CA GLY A 340 -12.12 4.83 2.42
C GLY A 340 -10.70 5.35 2.14
N ASN A 341 -10.30 6.45 2.79
CA ASN A 341 -8.92 6.95 2.78
C ASN A 341 -7.92 5.89 3.28
N PHE A 342 -8.30 5.11 4.30
CA PHE A 342 -7.46 4.07 4.89
C PHE A 342 -7.54 2.69 4.22
N ALA A 343 -8.44 2.45 3.27
CA ALA A 343 -8.65 1.13 2.68
C ALA A 343 -7.34 0.53 2.09
N ALA A 344 -6.50 1.37 1.46
CA ALA A 344 -5.20 0.96 0.91
C ALA A 344 -4.14 0.66 1.98
N LEU A 345 -4.24 1.35 3.14
CA LEU A 345 -3.35 1.19 4.30
C LEU A 345 -3.77 0.03 5.22
N ILE A 346 -5.05 -0.34 5.20
CA ILE A 346 -5.58 -1.51 5.90
C ILE A 346 -4.98 -2.78 5.32
N VAL A 347 -4.99 -2.96 3.98
CA VAL A 347 -4.53 -4.23 3.37
C VAL A 347 -3.01 -4.40 3.39
N ASN A 348 -2.24 -3.32 3.19
CA ASN A 348 -0.79 -3.38 3.05
C ASN A 348 -0.01 -3.35 4.38
N ASN A 349 -0.67 -3.19 5.53
CA ASN A 349 0.04 -3.05 6.81
C ASN A 349 1.05 -4.18 7.11
N PRO A 350 0.85 -5.46 6.68
CA PRO A 350 1.89 -6.49 6.73
C PRO A 350 3.26 -6.08 6.16
N ASP A 351 3.30 -5.20 5.16
CA ASP A 351 4.55 -4.71 4.55
C ASP A 351 5.45 -3.96 5.53
N PHE A 352 4.86 -3.29 6.52
CA PHE A 352 5.55 -2.60 7.62
C PHE A 352 5.64 -3.48 8.85
N SER A 353 4.54 -4.13 9.23
CA SER A 353 4.44 -4.88 10.48
C SER A 353 5.36 -6.10 10.49
N ARG A 354 5.74 -6.65 9.32
CA ARG A 354 6.79 -7.67 9.20
C ARG A 354 8.15 -7.30 9.76
N PHE A 355 8.45 -6.00 9.91
CA PHE A 355 9.70 -5.53 10.53
C PHE A 355 9.59 -5.36 12.06
N ALA A 356 8.44 -5.64 12.67
CA ALA A 356 8.24 -5.57 14.12
C ALA A 356 9.12 -6.58 14.87
N ARG A 357 9.61 -6.18 16.05
CA ARG A 357 10.30 -7.11 16.99
C ARG A 357 9.36 -8.13 17.63
N LYS A 358 8.09 -7.77 17.79
CA LYS A 358 7.03 -8.59 18.40
C LYS A 358 5.64 -8.08 18.00
N PRO A 359 4.59 -8.92 17.93
CA PRO A 359 3.24 -8.49 17.56
C PRO A 359 2.66 -7.36 18.42
N SER A 360 2.98 -7.30 19.71
CA SER A 360 2.49 -6.25 20.62
C SER A 360 3.09 -4.86 20.36
N ASP A 361 4.29 -4.78 19.78
CA ASP A 361 4.88 -3.50 19.35
C ASP A 361 4.12 -2.91 18.17
N ALA A 362 3.51 -3.75 17.32
CA ALA A 362 2.66 -3.33 16.21
C ALA A 362 1.19 -3.17 16.62
N LEU A 363 0.66 -3.93 17.59
CA LEU A 363 -0.76 -3.84 17.96
C LEU A 363 -1.11 -2.51 18.63
N TRP A 364 -0.52 -2.22 19.78
CA TRP A 364 -0.97 -1.10 20.63
C TRP A 364 -0.57 0.27 20.10
N SER A 365 0.62 0.38 19.51
CA SER A 365 1.12 1.61 18.92
C SER A 365 0.18 2.13 17.82
N GLN A 366 -0.23 1.26 16.90
CA GLN A 366 -1.09 1.61 15.78
C GLN A 366 -2.52 1.91 16.23
N MET A 367 -3.07 1.06 17.13
CA MET A 367 -4.42 1.21 17.67
C MET A 367 -4.70 2.59 18.26
N PHE A 368 -3.73 3.17 18.98
CA PHE A 368 -3.88 4.51 19.58
C PHE A 368 -3.37 5.63 18.66
N THR A 369 -2.24 5.45 17.98
CA THR A 369 -1.63 6.55 17.21
C THR A 369 -2.48 6.95 16.00
N ILE A 370 -3.15 6.01 15.33
CA ILE A 370 -3.99 6.29 14.16
C ILE A 370 -5.17 7.23 14.53
N PRO A 371 -6.10 6.88 15.42
CA PRO A 371 -7.22 7.78 15.74
C PRO A 371 -6.75 9.11 16.34
N ILE A 372 -5.75 9.11 17.23
CA ILE A 372 -5.25 10.33 17.87
C ILE A 372 -4.59 11.28 16.86
N GLY A 373 -3.68 10.78 16.03
CA GLY A 373 -2.92 11.59 15.07
C GLY A 373 -3.80 12.20 13.99
N PHE A 374 -4.73 11.41 13.43
CA PHE A 374 -5.65 11.87 12.40
C PHE A 374 -6.71 12.84 12.96
N ALA A 375 -7.20 12.60 14.18
CA ALA A 375 -8.08 13.56 14.87
C ALA A 375 -7.39 14.89 15.17
N PHE A 376 -6.12 14.86 15.57
CA PHE A 376 -5.34 16.07 15.85
C PHE A 376 -5.00 16.87 14.57
N THR A 377 -4.63 16.18 13.48
CA THR A 377 -4.40 16.84 12.18
C THR A 377 -5.71 17.45 11.65
N SER A 378 -6.84 16.74 11.80
CA SER A 378 -8.15 17.21 11.32
C SER A 378 -8.67 18.43 12.08
N ILE A 379 -8.51 18.50 13.41
CA ILE A 379 -9.00 19.66 14.18
C ILE A 379 -8.20 20.93 13.89
N ILE A 380 -6.88 20.82 13.68
CA ILE A 380 -6.05 21.90 13.13
C ILE A 380 -6.68 22.39 11.83
N GLY A 381 -7.00 21.47 10.91
CA GLY A 381 -7.49 21.84 9.59
C GLY A 381 -8.83 22.53 9.57
N ILE A 382 -9.80 22.01 10.33
CA ILE A 382 -11.13 22.61 10.49
C ILE A 382 -11.03 24.06 10.98
N PHE A 383 -10.19 24.34 11.98
CA PHE A 383 -10.06 25.67 12.56
C PHE A 383 -9.23 26.63 11.71
N VAL A 384 -8.19 26.17 11.00
CA VAL A 384 -7.48 27.01 10.03
C VAL A 384 -8.41 27.46 8.89
N SER A 385 -9.24 26.55 8.36
CA SER A 385 -10.26 26.89 7.37
C SER A 385 -11.34 27.83 7.94
N SER A 386 -11.72 27.69 9.21
CA SER A 386 -12.59 28.65 9.90
C SER A 386 -11.98 30.06 9.96
N SER A 387 -10.72 30.17 10.39
CA SER A 387 -9.98 31.43 10.47
C SER A 387 -9.90 32.12 9.11
N SER A 388 -9.68 31.38 8.02
CA SER A 388 -9.66 31.95 6.67
C SER A 388 -10.97 32.63 6.26
N ASN A 389 -12.12 32.19 6.78
CA ASN A 389 -13.41 32.86 6.52
C ASN A 389 -13.51 34.24 7.18
N VAL A 390 -12.81 34.48 8.30
CA VAL A 390 -12.71 35.82 8.90
C VAL A 390 -11.77 36.70 8.10
N ILE A 391 -10.65 36.13 7.62
CA ILE A 391 -9.59 36.87 6.93
C ILE A 391 -10.03 37.27 5.51
N TYR A 392 -10.66 36.35 4.77
CA TYR A 392 -10.95 36.50 3.32
C TYR A 392 -12.45 36.51 2.98
N GLY A 393 -13.35 36.45 3.97
CA GLY A 393 -14.80 36.41 3.75
C GLY A 393 -15.33 35.12 3.10
N LYS A 394 -14.46 34.13 2.85
CA LYS A 394 -14.80 32.79 2.36
C LYS A 394 -13.91 31.74 3.05
N PRO A 395 -14.42 30.54 3.38
CA PRO A 395 -13.59 29.48 3.96
C PRO A 395 -12.72 28.84 2.87
N VAL A 396 -11.41 28.80 3.13
CA VAL A 396 -10.38 28.15 2.30
C VAL A 396 -10.02 26.80 2.94
N TRP A 397 -10.33 25.73 2.21
CA TRP A 397 -10.30 24.35 2.74
C TRP A 397 -8.98 23.62 2.52
N ASN A 398 -8.26 23.99 1.47
CA ASN A 398 -6.92 23.53 1.21
C ASN A 398 -5.91 24.42 1.97
N PRO A 399 -5.07 23.88 2.86
CA PRO A 399 -4.08 24.68 3.59
C PRO A 399 -3.05 25.36 2.68
N LEU A 400 -2.78 24.79 1.49
CA LEU A 400 -1.82 25.36 0.56
C LEU A 400 -2.38 26.62 -0.11
N ASP A 401 -3.66 26.64 -0.46
CA ASP A 401 -4.30 27.80 -1.08
C ASP A 401 -4.42 28.96 -0.06
N LEU A 402 -4.55 28.65 1.23
CA LEU A 402 -4.51 29.65 2.30
C LEU A 402 -3.10 30.24 2.49
N LEU A 403 -2.05 29.42 2.39
CA LEU A 403 -0.66 29.89 2.38
C LEU A 403 -0.36 30.73 1.13
N ASP A 404 -0.97 30.42 -0.01
CA ASP A 404 -0.85 31.20 -1.25
C ASP A 404 -1.49 32.58 -1.10
N ALA A 405 -2.69 32.65 -0.52
CA ALA A 405 -3.37 33.91 -0.18
C ALA A 405 -2.57 34.75 0.84
N PHE A 406 -1.85 34.12 1.77
CA PHE A 406 -0.93 34.82 2.66
C PHE A 406 0.24 35.46 1.92
N LEU A 407 0.67 34.93 0.76
CA LEU A 407 1.72 35.53 -0.06
C LEU A 407 1.25 36.75 -0.87
N GLU A 408 -0.04 36.82 -1.22
CA GLU A 408 -0.60 37.96 -1.97
C GLU A 408 -0.61 39.26 -1.13
N GLU A 409 -0.86 39.13 0.17
CA GLU A 409 -0.87 40.24 1.14
C GLU A 409 0.49 40.41 1.86
N GLY A 410 1.46 39.54 1.57
CA GLY A 410 2.56 39.20 2.47
C GLY A 410 3.80 40.09 2.36
N ASP A 411 4.21 40.66 3.48
CA ASP A 411 5.53 41.28 3.66
C ASP A 411 6.66 40.22 3.75
N THR A 412 7.93 40.66 3.82
CA THR A 412 9.09 39.76 3.89
C THR A 412 9.02 38.74 5.05
N PRO A 413 8.64 39.12 6.29
CA PRO A 413 8.30 38.17 7.36
C PRO A 413 7.25 37.11 6.96
N THR A 414 6.15 37.52 6.34
CA THR A 414 5.08 36.61 5.88
C THR A 414 5.62 35.62 4.85
N ARG A 415 6.38 36.09 3.87
CA ARG A 415 7.01 35.25 2.84
C ARG A 415 7.95 34.20 3.44
N PHE A 416 8.74 34.57 4.46
CA PHE A 416 9.58 33.63 5.21
C PHE A 416 8.75 32.61 6.01
N GLY A 417 7.69 33.04 6.69
CA GLY A 417 6.78 32.14 7.41
C GLY A 417 6.15 31.08 6.50
N VAL A 418 5.65 31.51 5.34
CA VAL A 418 5.12 30.58 4.31
C VAL A 418 6.20 29.64 3.79
N PHE A 419 7.44 30.10 3.57
CA PHE A 419 8.55 29.24 3.12
C PHE A 419 8.81 28.10 4.11
N ILE A 420 8.90 28.40 5.40
CA ILE A 420 9.18 27.40 6.45
C ILE A 420 8.04 26.38 6.55
N ILE A 421 6.78 26.82 6.54
CA ILE A 421 5.62 25.91 6.59
C ILE A 421 5.54 25.07 5.33
N ALA A 422 5.71 25.67 4.14
CA ALA A 422 5.70 24.97 2.87
C ALA A 422 6.85 23.95 2.74
N ALA A 423 8.05 24.27 3.24
CA ALA A 423 9.17 23.33 3.33
C ALA A 423 8.86 22.14 4.26
N SER A 424 8.24 22.39 5.42
CA SER A 424 7.75 21.33 6.30
C SER A 424 6.65 20.48 5.65
N PHE A 425 5.73 21.07 4.89
CA PHE A 425 4.71 20.34 4.14
C PHE A 425 5.26 19.59 2.92
N THR A 426 6.32 20.06 2.29
CA THR A 426 7.11 19.32 1.29
C THR A 426 7.71 18.06 1.92
N LEU A 427 8.34 18.17 3.11
CA LEU A 427 8.81 17.00 3.88
C LEU A 427 7.65 16.08 4.27
N ALA A 428 6.48 16.65 4.61
CA ALA A 428 5.30 15.88 4.95
C ALA A 428 4.87 14.97 3.79
N GLN A 429 4.69 15.55 2.61
CA GLN A 429 4.26 14.81 1.42
C GLN A 429 5.33 13.84 0.92
N LEU A 430 6.62 14.20 1.01
CA LEU A 430 7.70 13.25 0.72
C LEU A 430 7.60 12.00 1.62
N GLY A 431 7.49 12.19 2.94
CA GLY A 431 7.42 11.08 3.88
C GLY A 431 6.16 10.21 3.71
N THR A 432 4.99 10.83 3.48
CA THR A 432 3.73 10.10 3.20
C THR A 432 3.86 9.28 1.92
N ASN A 433 4.39 9.89 0.86
CA ASN A 433 4.45 9.25 -0.45
C ASN A 433 5.42 8.06 -0.48
N ILE A 434 6.55 8.17 0.23
CA ILE A 434 7.48 7.05 0.39
C ILE A 434 6.85 5.91 1.21
N ALA A 435 6.16 6.23 2.31
CA ALA A 435 5.46 5.24 3.14
C ALA A 435 4.33 4.55 2.38
N ALA A 436 3.20 5.25 2.19
CA ALA A 436 1.93 4.65 1.77
C ALA A 436 1.96 4.07 0.35
N ASN A 437 2.83 4.61 -0.51
CA ASN A 437 2.80 4.39 -1.95
C ASN A 437 4.05 3.69 -2.49
N SER A 438 5.24 4.32 -2.44
CA SER A 438 6.40 3.73 -3.16
C SER A 438 6.89 2.43 -2.53
N ILE A 439 6.88 2.30 -1.20
CA ILE A 439 7.28 1.05 -0.51
C ILE A 439 6.29 -0.10 -0.76
N SER A 440 4.98 0.17 -0.73
CA SER A 440 3.98 -0.86 -1.03
C SER A 440 3.93 -1.22 -2.50
N ALA A 441 3.99 -0.25 -3.43
CA ALA A 441 4.16 -0.55 -4.85
C ALA A 441 5.41 -1.40 -5.09
N GLY A 442 6.52 -1.06 -4.43
CA GLY A 442 7.75 -1.85 -4.48
C GLY A 442 7.55 -3.29 -3.99
N THR A 443 6.88 -3.47 -2.85
CA THR A 443 6.63 -4.80 -2.26
C THR A 443 5.67 -5.64 -3.10
N ASP A 444 4.63 -5.03 -3.65
CA ASP A 444 3.67 -5.67 -4.55
C ASP A 444 4.32 -6.05 -5.89
N MET A 445 5.00 -5.11 -6.54
CA MET A 445 5.67 -5.34 -7.82
C MET A 445 6.79 -6.39 -7.71
N THR A 446 7.48 -6.44 -6.58
CA THR A 446 8.44 -7.53 -6.29
C THR A 446 7.73 -8.89 -6.33
N ALA A 447 6.49 -9.01 -5.83
CA ALA A 447 5.73 -10.27 -5.91
C ALA A 447 5.13 -10.57 -7.28
N ILE A 448 4.87 -9.55 -8.11
CA ILE A 448 4.39 -9.72 -9.49
C ILE A 448 5.49 -10.25 -10.41
N ALA A 449 6.73 -9.80 -10.23
CA ALA A 449 7.87 -10.26 -11.04
C ALA A 449 9.15 -10.44 -10.18
N PRO A 450 9.21 -11.48 -9.31
CA PRO A 450 10.29 -11.64 -8.33
C PRO A 450 11.68 -11.76 -8.94
N ARG A 451 11.80 -12.40 -10.11
CA ARG A 451 13.06 -12.52 -10.86
C ARG A 451 13.63 -11.17 -11.33
N PHE A 452 12.82 -10.12 -11.50
CA PHE A 452 13.24 -8.88 -12.16
C PHE A 452 13.11 -7.63 -11.29
N LEU A 453 12.22 -7.64 -10.29
CA LEU A 453 11.91 -6.46 -9.48
C LEU A 453 12.36 -6.64 -8.03
N THR A 454 12.78 -5.53 -7.44
CA THR A 454 13.07 -5.37 -6.00
C THR A 454 12.22 -4.20 -5.50
N ILE A 455 12.12 -4.01 -4.18
CA ILE A 455 11.32 -2.90 -3.62
C ILE A 455 11.80 -1.55 -4.16
N ARG A 456 13.13 -1.38 -4.37
CA ARG A 456 13.69 -0.17 -4.98
C ARG A 456 13.29 -0.02 -6.45
N ARG A 457 13.44 -1.08 -7.27
CA ARG A 457 13.08 -1.05 -8.71
C ARG A 457 11.58 -0.78 -8.89
N GLY A 458 10.72 -1.45 -8.12
CA GLY A 458 9.27 -1.21 -8.13
C GLY A 458 8.89 0.19 -7.63
N GLY A 459 9.62 0.74 -6.65
CA GLY A 459 9.45 2.13 -6.22
C GLY A 459 9.70 3.16 -7.34
N TYR A 460 10.73 2.95 -8.18
CA TYR A 460 10.98 3.81 -9.34
C TYR A 460 9.96 3.63 -10.47
N ILE A 461 9.45 2.41 -10.67
CA ILE A 461 8.34 2.15 -11.61
C ILE A 461 7.08 2.87 -11.11
N CYS A 462 6.77 2.79 -9.82
CA CYS A 462 5.68 3.52 -9.18
C CYS A 462 5.79 5.04 -9.40
N ALA A 463 6.99 5.61 -9.18
CA ALA A 463 7.24 7.03 -9.43
C ALA A 463 7.06 7.42 -10.90
N THR A 464 7.52 6.58 -11.82
CA THR A 464 7.37 6.80 -13.27
C THR A 464 5.90 6.72 -13.70
N ILE A 465 5.14 5.73 -13.22
CA ILE A 465 3.70 5.63 -13.52
C ILE A 465 2.95 6.82 -12.92
N GLY A 466 3.25 7.20 -11.68
CA GLY A 466 2.66 8.36 -11.01
C GLY A 466 2.91 9.70 -11.72
N LEU A 467 3.98 9.80 -12.51
CA LEU A 467 4.22 10.92 -13.44
C LEU A 467 3.36 10.80 -14.71
N LEU A 468 3.35 9.61 -15.34
CA LEU A 468 2.68 9.37 -16.63
C LEU A 468 1.15 9.44 -16.59
N ILE A 469 0.52 9.27 -15.43
CA ILE A 469 -0.94 9.39 -15.26
C ILE A 469 -1.44 10.84 -15.24
N CYS A 470 -0.57 11.85 -15.29
CA CYS A 470 -0.92 13.28 -15.21
C CYS A 470 -1.85 13.59 -14.01
N PRO A 471 -1.37 13.38 -12.76
CA PRO A 471 -2.21 13.27 -11.57
C PRO A 471 -3.02 14.52 -11.22
N TRP A 472 -2.62 15.70 -11.70
CA TRP A 472 -3.39 16.94 -11.58
C TRP A 472 -4.78 16.84 -12.23
N ASN A 473 -4.95 16.03 -13.27
CA ASN A 473 -6.26 15.78 -13.90
C ASN A 473 -7.22 15.01 -12.96
N LEU A 474 -6.69 14.20 -12.03
CA LEU A 474 -7.50 13.53 -11.01
C LEU A 474 -7.95 14.48 -9.90
N LEU A 475 -7.28 15.63 -9.75
CA LEU A 475 -7.60 16.68 -8.78
C LEU A 475 -8.50 17.78 -9.35
N GLN A 476 -8.88 17.71 -10.63
CA GLN A 476 -9.81 18.66 -11.26
C GLN A 476 -11.27 18.31 -10.93
N GLY A 477 -11.98 19.29 -10.37
CA GLY A 477 -13.42 19.22 -10.11
C GLY A 477 -13.78 18.47 -8.83
N ASP A 478 -14.73 19.03 -8.08
CA ASP A 478 -14.96 18.71 -6.66
C ASP A 478 -15.44 17.27 -6.38
N ASN A 479 -15.91 16.53 -7.39
CA ASN A 479 -16.53 15.22 -7.23
C ASN A 479 -15.76 14.03 -7.83
N GLN A 480 -14.87 14.21 -8.81
CA GLN A 480 -14.29 13.07 -9.52
C GLN A 480 -13.36 12.25 -8.62
N PHE A 481 -12.43 12.90 -7.93
CA PHE A 481 -11.45 12.24 -7.07
C PHE A 481 -12.09 11.37 -5.98
N MET A 482 -13.10 11.92 -5.29
CA MET A 482 -13.79 11.23 -4.20
C MET A 482 -14.61 10.03 -4.70
N THR A 483 -15.22 10.14 -5.88
CA THR A 483 -15.88 8.98 -6.52
C THR A 483 -14.88 7.88 -6.85
N TYR A 484 -13.67 8.21 -7.35
CA TYR A 484 -12.63 7.20 -7.61
C TYR A 484 -12.14 6.51 -6.33
N ILE A 485 -11.87 7.24 -5.24
CA ILE A 485 -11.47 6.64 -3.95
C ILE A 485 -12.58 5.71 -3.42
N SER A 486 -13.82 6.19 -3.44
CA SER A 486 -14.99 5.46 -2.95
C SER A 486 -15.24 4.18 -3.75
N ALA A 487 -15.09 4.24 -5.08
CA ALA A 487 -15.15 3.08 -5.96
C ALA A 487 -14.05 2.07 -5.62
N TYR A 488 -12.82 2.53 -5.41
CA TYR A 488 -11.70 1.64 -5.17
C TYR A 488 -11.73 0.95 -3.79
N SER A 489 -12.29 1.64 -2.78
CA SER A 489 -12.57 1.08 -1.45
C SER A 489 -13.39 -0.22 -1.50
N VAL A 490 -14.29 -0.36 -2.48
CA VAL A 490 -15.07 -1.60 -2.71
C VAL A 490 -14.19 -2.81 -3.02
N PHE A 491 -13.19 -2.63 -3.89
CA PHE A 491 -12.28 -3.72 -4.28
C PHE A 491 -11.38 -4.12 -3.10
N LEU A 492 -10.80 -3.14 -2.39
CA LEU A 492 -9.90 -3.40 -1.28
C LEU A 492 -10.59 -3.99 -0.06
N SER A 493 -11.77 -3.50 0.30
CA SER A 493 -12.56 -4.06 1.41
C SER A 493 -12.94 -5.52 1.15
N SER A 494 -13.26 -5.85 -0.11
CA SER A 494 -13.55 -7.23 -0.52
C SER A 494 -12.31 -8.14 -0.40
N VAL A 495 -11.10 -7.66 -0.73
CA VAL A 495 -9.83 -8.37 -0.48
C VAL A 495 -9.55 -8.52 1.02
N ALA A 496 -9.72 -7.44 1.79
CA ALA A 496 -9.51 -7.45 3.24
C ALA A 496 -10.44 -8.45 3.94
N GLY A 497 -11.71 -8.53 3.54
CA GLY A 497 -12.68 -9.49 4.10
C GLY A 497 -12.26 -10.94 3.90
N VAL A 498 -11.74 -11.29 2.72
CA VAL A 498 -11.20 -12.63 2.45
C VAL A 498 -9.97 -12.91 3.31
N ILE A 499 -8.97 -12.02 3.35
CA ILE A 499 -7.72 -12.24 4.10
C ILE A 499 -7.98 -12.35 5.61
N VAL A 500 -8.76 -11.44 6.18
CA VAL A 500 -9.08 -11.43 7.62
C VAL A 500 -9.91 -12.65 7.99
N CYS A 501 -10.86 -13.06 7.15
CA CYS A 501 -11.63 -14.29 7.36
C CYS A 501 -10.74 -15.56 7.30
N ASP A 502 -9.87 -15.65 6.30
CA ASP A 502 -8.93 -16.75 6.12
C ASP A 502 -8.05 -16.93 7.36
N TYR A 503 -7.41 -15.85 7.83
CA TYR A 503 -6.57 -15.89 9.01
C TYR A 503 -7.34 -16.21 10.29
N TYR A 504 -8.36 -15.42 10.63
CA TYR A 504 -8.97 -15.46 11.96
C TYR A 504 -10.03 -16.56 12.13
N LEU A 505 -10.80 -16.88 11.09
CA LEU A 505 -11.98 -17.76 11.20
C LEU A 505 -11.77 -19.15 10.57
N VAL A 506 -11.11 -19.20 9.41
CA VAL A 506 -10.90 -20.46 8.67
C VAL A 506 -9.66 -21.19 9.14
N ARG A 507 -8.50 -20.51 9.19
CA ARG A 507 -7.21 -21.10 9.59
C ARG A 507 -6.90 -20.96 11.08
N LYS A 508 -7.56 -20.04 11.79
CA LYS A 508 -7.39 -19.75 13.22
C LYS A 508 -5.93 -19.43 13.59
N GLY A 509 -5.34 -18.53 12.83
CA GLY A 509 -3.94 -18.12 12.96
C GLY A 509 -2.93 -19.01 12.23
N TYR A 510 -3.29 -20.24 11.82
CA TYR A 510 -2.32 -21.19 11.29
C TYR A 510 -1.93 -20.91 9.83
N ILE A 511 -0.66 -20.58 9.61
CA ILE A 511 -0.04 -20.46 8.28
C ILE A 511 1.25 -21.30 8.24
N GLN A 512 1.36 -22.20 7.26
CA GLN A 512 2.60 -22.85 6.88
C GLN A 512 3.35 -21.91 5.93
N VAL A 513 4.36 -21.19 6.44
CA VAL A 513 5.01 -20.13 5.66
C VAL A 513 5.82 -20.67 4.48
N GLU A 514 6.46 -21.83 4.62
CA GLU A 514 7.29 -22.45 3.59
C GLU A 514 6.50 -22.72 2.29
N ASP A 515 5.31 -23.32 2.41
CA ASP A 515 4.46 -23.62 1.26
C ASP A 515 3.88 -22.36 0.59
N LEU A 516 3.96 -21.16 1.19
CA LEU A 516 3.66 -19.90 0.49
C LEU A 516 4.72 -19.52 -0.55
N TYR A 517 5.86 -20.22 -0.59
CA TYR A 517 6.93 -20.02 -1.58
C TYR A 517 7.13 -21.23 -2.51
N SER A 518 6.35 -22.29 -2.36
CA SER A 518 6.40 -23.46 -3.24
C SER A 518 5.27 -23.47 -4.27
N GLY A 519 5.61 -23.83 -5.51
CA GLY A 519 4.64 -24.03 -6.59
C GLY A 519 4.21 -25.49 -6.77
N ARG A 520 4.55 -26.38 -5.82
CA ARG A 520 4.20 -27.81 -5.86
C ARG A 520 2.69 -28.01 -5.97
N ARG A 521 2.26 -28.87 -6.90
CA ARG A 521 0.83 -29.20 -7.12
C ARG A 521 0.15 -29.86 -5.91
N SER A 522 0.94 -30.53 -5.07
CA SER A 522 0.53 -31.12 -3.79
C SER A 522 0.49 -30.13 -2.62
N GLY A 523 1.01 -28.91 -2.80
CA GLY A 523 1.09 -27.91 -1.74
C GLY A 523 -0.28 -27.36 -1.35
N PRO A 524 -0.50 -27.03 -0.06
CA PRO A 524 -1.81 -26.63 0.48
C PRO A 524 -2.39 -25.37 -0.19
N TYR A 525 -1.52 -24.45 -0.63
CA TYR A 525 -1.93 -23.18 -1.25
C TYR A 525 -1.98 -23.24 -2.80
N PHE A 526 -1.72 -24.40 -3.40
CA PHE A 526 -1.81 -24.55 -4.86
C PHE A 526 -3.27 -24.61 -5.34
N PHE A 527 -4.20 -25.15 -4.54
CA PHE A 527 -5.63 -25.23 -4.89
C PHE A 527 -5.87 -25.74 -6.34
N SER A 528 -6.71 -25.05 -7.12
CA SER A 528 -6.99 -25.39 -8.51
C SER A 528 -6.06 -24.59 -9.43
N TYR A 529 -4.97 -25.20 -9.89
CA TYR A 529 -3.97 -24.59 -10.80
C TYR A 529 -3.32 -23.29 -10.28
N GLY A 530 -3.19 -23.14 -8.95
CA GLY A 530 -2.70 -21.93 -8.27
C GLY A 530 -3.79 -20.95 -7.84
N PHE A 531 -5.06 -21.20 -8.16
CA PHE A 531 -6.18 -20.29 -7.89
C PHE A 531 -7.17 -20.87 -6.88
N HIS A 532 -7.50 -20.09 -5.85
CA HIS A 532 -8.53 -20.46 -4.88
C HIS A 532 -9.90 -19.92 -5.28
N TRP A 533 -10.71 -20.74 -5.96
CA TRP A 533 -12.02 -20.31 -6.47
C TRP A 533 -12.96 -19.75 -5.39
N ARG A 534 -12.88 -20.24 -4.14
CA ARG A 534 -13.71 -19.74 -3.01
C ARG A 534 -13.37 -18.29 -2.66
N ALA A 535 -12.08 -17.93 -2.68
CA ALA A 535 -11.64 -16.55 -2.47
C ALA A 535 -12.12 -15.63 -3.58
N TYR A 536 -12.05 -16.07 -4.85
CA TYR A 536 -12.57 -15.30 -5.97
C TYR A 536 -14.09 -15.14 -5.94
N ALA A 537 -14.85 -16.20 -5.63
CA ALA A 537 -16.31 -16.12 -5.47
C ALA A 537 -16.70 -15.15 -4.34
N ALA A 538 -16.00 -15.21 -3.20
CA ALA A 538 -16.19 -14.30 -2.08
C ALA A 538 -15.84 -12.84 -2.42
N TYR A 539 -14.70 -12.61 -3.07
CA TYR A 539 -14.24 -11.31 -3.53
C TYR A 539 -15.23 -10.69 -4.53
N VAL A 540 -15.70 -11.46 -5.52
CA VAL A 540 -16.71 -11.00 -6.49
C VAL A 540 -18.02 -10.67 -5.78
N ALA A 541 -18.49 -11.51 -4.84
CA ALA A 541 -19.71 -11.23 -4.07
C ALA A 541 -19.62 -9.90 -3.28
N GLY A 542 -18.46 -9.61 -2.66
CA GLY A 542 -18.19 -8.35 -1.97
C GLY A 542 -18.16 -7.11 -2.88
N ILE A 543 -17.77 -7.28 -4.14
CA ILE A 543 -17.87 -6.19 -5.13
C ILE A 543 -19.31 -6.01 -5.59
N LEU A 544 -19.99 -7.10 -5.98
CA LEU A 544 -21.32 -7.06 -6.61
C LEU A 544 -22.37 -6.35 -5.77
N ILE A 545 -22.33 -6.47 -4.43
CA ILE A 545 -23.28 -5.79 -3.53
C ILE A 545 -23.20 -4.25 -3.62
N ASN A 546 -22.03 -3.72 -4.02
CA ASN A 546 -21.78 -2.28 -4.09
C ASN A 546 -21.93 -1.69 -5.50
N ILE A 547 -21.85 -2.50 -6.56
CA ILE A 547 -21.96 -2.02 -7.96
C ILE A 547 -23.23 -1.18 -8.20
N PRO A 548 -24.44 -1.58 -7.75
CA PRO A 548 -25.65 -0.81 -8.02
C PRO A 548 -25.58 0.63 -7.47
N GLY A 549 -25.06 0.84 -6.25
CA GLY A 549 -24.94 2.19 -5.69
C GLY A 549 -23.73 2.97 -6.22
N PHE A 550 -22.68 2.27 -6.68
CA PHE A 550 -21.59 2.91 -7.43
C PHE A 550 -22.09 3.50 -8.75
N LEU A 551 -22.93 2.79 -9.51
CA LEU A 551 -23.58 3.34 -10.71
C LEU A 551 -24.41 4.58 -10.37
N GLY A 552 -25.11 4.57 -9.23
CA GLY A 552 -25.80 5.74 -8.67
C GLY A 552 -24.88 6.94 -8.45
N ALA A 553 -23.72 6.72 -7.81
CA ALA A 553 -22.69 7.74 -7.61
C ALA A 553 -22.09 8.28 -8.92
N CYS A 554 -22.09 7.47 -10.00
CA CYS A 554 -21.74 7.90 -11.35
C CYS A 554 -22.89 8.60 -12.12
N GLY A 555 -24.00 8.93 -11.46
CA GLY A 555 -25.13 9.67 -12.03
C GLY A 555 -26.21 8.83 -12.71
N TRP A 556 -26.15 7.50 -12.61
CA TRP A 556 -27.21 6.62 -13.14
C TRP A 556 -28.40 6.57 -12.18
N LYS A 557 -29.62 6.37 -12.71
CA LYS A 557 -30.81 6.18 -11.87
C LYS A 557 -30.82 4.77 -11.29
N VAL A 558 -30.72 4.65 -9.98
CA VAL A 558 -30.71 3.37 -9.25
C VAL A 558 -31.71 3.39 -8.08
N PRO A 559 -32.10 2.22 -7.52
CA PRO A 559 -32.99 2.18 -6.37
C PRO A 559 -32.33 2.78 -5.13
N LYS A 560 -33.06 3.57 -4.33
CA LYS A 560 -32.53 4.21 -3.10
C LYS A 560 -31.86 3.25 -2.12
N SER A 561 -32.27 1.98 -2.11
CA SER A 561 -31.62 0.93 -1.31
C SER A 561 -30.18 0.65 -1.74
N ALA A 562 -29.87 0.76 -3.04
CA ALA A 562 -28.51 0.64 -3.56
C ALA A 562 -27.61 1.79 -3.08
N ASP A 563 -28.13 3.02 -3.10
CA ASP A 563 -27.42 4.19 -2.56
C ASP A 563 -27.15 4.02 -1.06
N PHE A 564 -28.13 3.56 -0.29
CA PHE A 564 -27.97 3.28 1.15
C PHE A 564 -26.92 2.20 1.44
N ILE A 565 -26.85 1.14 0.63
CA ILE A 565 -25.80 0.12 0.74
C ILE A 565 -24.42 0.72 0.43
N TYR A 566 -24.32 1.52 -0.65
CA TYR A 566 -23.05 2.13 -1.06
C TYR A 566 -22.54 3.21 -0.09
N ASN A 567 -23.43 3.87 0.67
CA ASN A 567 -23.01 4.70 1.81
C ASN A 567 -22.21 3.90 2.86
N PHE A 568 -22.32 2.57 2.90
CA PHE A 568 -21.55 1.65 3.76
C PHE A 568 -20.53 0.81 2.97
N ASN A 569 -20.05 1.27 1.80
CA ASN A 569 -19.34 0.45 0.82
C ASN A 569 -18.25 -0.49 1.37
N PHE A 570 -17.35 0.01 2.22
CA PHE A 570 -16.28 -0.77 2.84
C PHE A 570 -16.83 -1.92 3.70
N PHE A 571 -17.82 -1.65 4.55
CA PHE A 571 -18.44 -2.70 5.37
C PHE A 571 -19.25 -3.68 4.52
N GLY A 572 -19.94 -3.21 3.47
CA GLY A 572 -20.65 -4.06 2.53
C GLY A 572 -19.70 -5.05 1.84
N GLY A 573 -18.59 -4.55 1.28
CA GLY A 573 -17.60 -5.38 0.59
C GLY A 573 -16.89 -6.34 1.54
N PHE A 574 -16.39 -5.84 2.68
CA PHE A 574 -15.73 -6.66 3.70
C PHE A 574 -16.63 -7.76 4.25
N THR A 575 -17.86 -7.42 4.65
CA THR A 575 -18.75 -8.37 5.35
C THR A 575 -19.27 -9.44 4.40
N VAL A 576 -19.68 -9.06 3.18
CA VAL A 576 -20.17 -10.04 2.20
C VAL A 576 -19.04 -10.97 1.75
N SER A 577 -17.83 -10.47 1.51
CA SER A 577 -16.71 -11.33 1.13
C SER A 577 -16.26 -12.23 2.29
N ALA A 578 -16.16 -11.73 3.52
CA ALA A 578 -15.82 -12.53 4.69
C ALA A 578 -16.85 -13.65 4.96
N LEU A 579 -18.15 -13.34 4.93
CA LEU A 579 -19.21 -14.33 5.14
C LEU A 579 -19.28 -15.37 4.02
N MET A 580 -19.12 -14.95 2.76
CA MET A 580 -19.09 -15.87 1.62
C MET A 580 -17.87 -16.80 1.70
N TYR A 581 -16.67 -16.26 2.00
CA TYR A 581 -15.45 -17.06 2.14
C TYR A 581 -15.58 -18.08 3.26
N TRP A 582 -16.02 -17.64 4.45
CA TRP A 582 -16.27 -18.52 5.60
C TRP A 582 -17.24 -19.66 5.25
N THR A 583 -18.37 -19.33 4.61
CA THR A 583 -19.40 -20.30 4.25
C THR A 583 -18.88 -21.32 3.24
N LEU A 584 -18.21 -20.88 2.18
CA LEU A 584 -17.64 -21.76 1.15
C LEU A 584 -16.54 -22.68 1.70
N CYS A 585 -15.66 -22.16 2.56
CA CYS A 585 -14.62 -22.95 3.23
C CYS A 585 -15.19 -23.88 4.32
N ARG A 586 -16.39 -23.61 4.87
CA ARG A 586 -17.05 -24.48 5.84
C ARG A 586 -17.87 -25.60 5.19
N VAL A 587 -18.48 -25.32 4.03
CA VAL A 587 -19.17 -26.34 3.20
C VAL A 587 -18.15 -27.24 2.47
N SER A 588 -17.02 -26.67 2.04
CA SER A 588 -15.98 -27.38 1.33
C SER A 588 -14.61 -27.01 1.92
N PRO A 589 -14.13 -27.76 2.93
CA PRO A 589 -12.88 -27.50 3.65
C PRO A 589 -11.65 -27.35 2.76
N ILE A 590 -10.67 -26.61 3.28
CA ILE A 590 -9.38 -26.33 2.63
C ILE A 590 -8.22 -26.87 3.50
N PRO A 591 -7.07 -27.21 2.90
CA PRO A 591 -5.90 -27.69 3.64
C PRO A 591 -5.19 -26.54 4.40
N ALA A 592 -4.25 -26.91 5.28
CA ALA A 592 -3.50 -26.01 6.15
C ALA A 592 -4.39 -25.16 7.08
N CYS A 593 -5.32 -25.81 7.79
CA CYS A 593 -6.16 -25.19 8.81
C CYS A 593 -5.97 -25.88 10.17
N SER A 594 -6.03 -25.12 11.25
CA SER A 594 -6.04 -25.65 12.62
C SER A 594 -7.47 -25.76 13.17
N ASN A 595 -7.71 -26.76 14.02
CA ASN A 595 -8.95 -26.89 14.78
C ASN A 595 -9.05 -25.87 15.92
N GLU A 596 -7.92 -25.39 16.42
CA GLU A 596 -7.79 -24.43 17.53
C GLU A 596 -6.94 -23.22 17.11
N TRP A 597 -6.84 -22.20 17.96
CA TRP A 597 -5.98 -21.05 17.64
C TRP A 597 -4.50 -21.43 17.73
N LEU A 598 -3.79 -21.40 16.61
CA LEU A 598 -2.39 -21.81 16.50
C LEU A 598 -1.61 -20.88 15.58
N GLU A 599 -0.73 -20.05 16.14
CA GLU A 599 0.19 -19.22 15.37
C GLU A 599 1.64 -19.74 15.53
N VAL A 600 2.13 -20.41 14.50
CA VAL A 600 3.48 -21.00 14.43
C VAL A 600 4.56 -19.90 14.46
N GLU A 601 5.74 -20.21 14.99
CA GLU A 601 6.91 -19.32 14.92
C GLU A 601 7.70 -19.62 13.64
N THR A 602 8.06 -18.58 12.87
CA THR A 602 8.88 -18.70 11.65
C THR A 602 10.37 -18.88 11.91
N ASP A 603 10.78 -18.75 13.16
CA ASP A 603 12.14 -19.04 13.60
C ASP A 603 12.13 -20.52 14.01
N GLY A 604 13.09 -21.32 13.55
CA GLY A 604 13.04 -22.80 13.54
C GLY A 604 13.01 -23.54 14.88
N SER A 605 12.53 -22.91 15.96
CA SER A 605 12.31 -23.48 17.30
C SER A 605 11.22 -24.56 17.34
N THR A 606 10.45 -24.77 16.27
CA THR A 606 9.46 -25.84 16.17
C THR A 606 10.05 -27.21 15.90
N ALA A 607 11.27 -27.30 15.34
CA ALA A 607 11.95 -28.59 15.14
C ALA A 607 12.17 -29.33 16.48
N ASP A 608 12.47 -28.59 17.56
CA ASP A 608 12.61 -29.17 18.90
C ASP A 608 11.26 -29.61 19.49
N ARG A 609 10.17 -28.90 19.19
CA ARG A 609 8.82 -29.22 19.71
C ARG A 609 8.12 -30.35 18.97
N GLU A 610 8.31 -30.49 17.67
CA GLU A 610 7.78 -31.65 16.93
C GLU A 610 8.53 -32.92 17.35
N HIS A 611 9.85 -32.85 17.58
CA HIS A 611 10.60 -33.95 18.19
C HIS A 611 10.11 -34.32 19.60
N ASP A 612 9.80 -33.35 20.47
CA ASP A 612 9.24 -33.64 21.80
C ASP A 612 7.84 -34.30 21.73
N VAL A 613 7.00 -33.94 20.75
CA VAL A 613 5.66 -34.52 20.56
C VAL A 613 5.72 -35.91 19.93
N GLU A 614 6.58 -36.15 18.94
CA GLU A 614 6.81 -37.51 18.42
C GLU A 614 7.42 -38.42 19.49
N ASN A 615 8.48 -37.97 20.19
CA ASN A 615 9.12 -38.75 21.26
C ASN A 615 8.16 -39.06 22.43
N THR A 616 7.27 -38.14 22.82
CA THR A 616 6.24 -38.45 23.84
C THR A 616 5.15 -39.38 23.32
N SER A 617 4.85 -39.37 22.01
CA SER A 617 3.89 -40.30 21.42
C SER A 617 4.43 -41.74 21.33
N ASP A 618 5.71 -41.91 20.98
CA ASP A 618 6.34 -43.23 20.87
C ASP A 618 6.73 -43.80 22.24
N THR A 619 7.24 -43.00 23.19
CA THR A 619 7.47 -43.48 24.57
C THR A 619 6.18 -43.88 25.28
N ALA A 620 5.06 -43.17 25.05
CA ALA A 620 3.74 -43.57 25.55
C ALA A 620 3.20 -44.86 24.89
N ARG A 621 3.68 -45.19 23.68
CA ARG A 621 3.33 -46.40 22.94
C ARG A 621 4.17 -47.60 23.40
N GLU A 622 5.47 -47.40 23.61
CA GLU A 622 6.36 -48.41 24.19
C GLU A 622 6.02 -48.75 25.64
N GLU A 623 5.68 -47.77 26.49
CA GLU A 623 5.21 -48.05 27.86
C GLU A 623 3.93 -48.91 27.89
N ARG A 624 3.00 -48.71 26.94
CA ARG A 624 1.78 -49.52 26.85
C ARG A 624 2.06 -50.94 26.36
N VAL A 625 2.99 -51.12 25.43
CA VAL A 625 3.38 -52.45 24.94
C VAL A 625 4.15 -53.22 26.03
N GLY A 626 5.10 -52.56 26.71
CA GLY A 626 5.87 -53.14 27.82
C GLY A 626 4.98 -53.57 29.01
N LYS A 627 4.05 -52.72 29.44
CA LYS A 627 3.10 -53.05 30.53
C LYS A 627 2.11 -54.16 30.14
N THR A 628 1.80 -54.33 28.85
CA THR A 628 0.92 -55.41 28.36
C THR A 628 1.64 -56.77 28.31
N LEU A 629 2.95 -56.80 28.06
CA LEU A 629 3.74 -58.03 28.04
C LEU A 629 4.11 -58.53 29.45
N ILE A 630 4.47 -57.62 30.37
CA ILE A 630 4.83 -57.98 31.76
C ILE A 630 3.59 -58.43 32.57
N GLY A 631 2.39 -57.96 32.21
CA GLY A 631 1.14 -58.30 32.90
C GLY A 631 0.59 -59.72 32.66
N ARG A 632 1.25 -60.56 31.84
CA ARG A 632 0.68 -61.85 31.39
C ARG A 632 1.29 -63.12 32.00
N GLU A 633 2.36 -63.03 32.80
CA GLU A 633 2.99 -64.21 33.43
C GLU A 633 2.59 -64.49 34.89
N ASN A 634 1.88 -63.58 35.56
CA ASN A 634 1.55 -63.71 36.99
C ASN A 634 0.05 -63.56 37.28
N LEU A 635 -0.77 -64.55 36.89
CA LEU A 635 -2.09 -64.79 37.51
C LEU A 635 -2.66 -66.18 37.16
N GLY A 636 -2.13 -67.20 37.85
CA GLY A 636 -2.56 -68.59 37.71
C GLY A 636 -2.71 -69.32 39.04
N ARG A 637 -3.64 -68.91 39.93
CA ARG A 637 -4.27 -69.77 40.96
C ARG A 637 -5.32 -69.06 41.86
N LYS A 638 -6.39 -69.81 42.18
CA LYS A 638 -7.46 -69.58 43.18
C LYS A 638 -8.48 -68.47 42.79
N ALA A 639 -9.75 -68.79 42.48
CA ALA A 639 -10.85 -69.30 43.33
C ALA A 639 -11.36 -68.25 44.33
N GLY A 640 -12.66 -67.93 44.47
CA GLY A 640 -13.90 -68.43 43.83
C GLY A 640 -15.06 -67.43 44.02
N PRO A 641 -16.33 -67.75 43.65
CA PRO A 641 -17.38 -66.74 43.46
C PRO A 641 -18.32 -66.55 44.67
N VAL A 642 -18.74 -65.30 44.92
CA VAL A 642 -19.99 -64.98 45.67
C VAL A 642 -20.66 -63.75 45.03
N ILE A 643 -21.99 -63.77 45.03
CA ILE A 643 -22.92 -62.82 44.41
C ILE A 643 -23.40 -61.79 45.44
N ALA A 644 -23.46 -60.50 45.06
CA ALA A 644 -24.53 -59.54 45.40
C ALA A 644 -24.30 -58.22 44.63
#